data_AF-A0A317XWT9-F1
#
_entry.id   AF-A0A317XWT9-F1
#
_cell.length_a   1.000
_cell.length_b   1.000
_cell.length_c   1.000
_cell.angle_alpha   90.00
_cell.angle_beta   90.00
_cell.angle_gamma   90.00
#
_symmetry.space_group_name_H-M   'P 1'
#
loop_
_entity.id
_entity.type
_entity.pdbx_description
1 polymer ?
#
loop_
_entity_poly.entity_id
_entity_poly.type
_entity_poly.pdbx_seq_one_letter_code
_entity_poly.pdbx_strand_id
1 'polypeptide(L)'
;SGPFVWSETRQELCESLSYYRAYQTGCYTAMSTSRATAKKKDAIVETSLTDNVPYGYLLAGWPSKRDAWACDGRVVISHGGGKNDIGISAKTPGSSSVARGLMDDQSDDAPAIRALLHAIHHQLPVVLIAANSYALLPFRLNCAYAVLGWYNVTDSWAERETQLDIADVDSAATSSPAKASSFVRWKFRFEWVEAQGKPWWTLPGVPNTTGWNPRSRLELFTAQQLEAVERTQHSRGSKKSRKTFASLDRQAQLALLREPARCAAKVVSSISTDDSYRRHSQQPGYANCERCNSLQPTVFTVGWICLNVKCPSFFRRCPNESLQDQELEFCARFLQPRGDRVNGGFMGEFAPFSIIPNKPPIASLDQARGQWCENCGRLSCRETIIKPTCPHCGKRVGNLERLRHVAPPVLKHYPLGLSDKLIDSINDPVVSATAGIQMTVERRCGLLIYSFAFGSQFGDSRVHMVQADVEGGQPESEANLLFRQFQLASWPPPRKKSKAKKQRKQRRDVETAIETLTNQHDCWRTWTLPVSGAFEPPQSIKRIFSDSIEDAAELVPFRRHALKHHAAGSVRMLTQQFTCNYGVPYKHVVAMGTEPLDDTAPEVIRSTLHLLRHRTEAVVGSLEKALGGQFNELYPVLYLEHQKMSFHDDGEPGLGPVVSSLSLGSACTMRFRLKRRYEAAYPEIKRSDTLVLKLPLRHGSVVIQQGHDLQKFFEHSVTPVGFRIAVTARRIDESINSR
;
A
#
# COMPACT_ATOMS: atom_id res chain seq x y z
N SER A 1 -5.75 -6.13 30.71
CA SER A 1 -5.50 -4.83 30.03
C SER A 1 -5.85 -4.92 28.55
N GLY A 2 -6.17 -3.81 27.89
CA GLY A 2 -6.27 -3.77 26.42
C GLY A 2 -4.88 -3.77 25.75
N PRO A 3 -4.79 -4.15 24.47
CA PRO A 3 -3.53 -4.11 23.71
C PRO A 3 -3.03 -2.67 23.53
N PHE A 4 -1.71 -2.49 23.57
CA PHE A 4 -1.07 -1.17 23.39
C PHE A 4 -1.05 -0.69 21.94
N VAL A 5 -0.98 -1.63 21.00
CA VAL A 5 -1.01 -1.36 19.56
C VAL A 5 -1.96 -2.35 18.92
N TRP A 6 -3.05 -1.86 18.31
CA TRP A 6 -4.11 -2.70 17.77
C TRP A 6 -4.79 -2.07 16.55
N SER A 7 -5.47 -2.88 15.75
CA SER A 7 -6.25 -2.42 14.59
C SER A 7 -7.52 -3.26 14.38
N GLU A 8 -8.45 -2.72 13.58
CA GLU A 8 -9.64 -3.43 13.12
C GLU A 8 -9.45 -4.03 11.73
N THR A 9 -8.43 -3.59 10.99
CA THR A 9 -8.15 -4.12 9.66
C THR A 9 -6.67 -4.43 9.48
N ARG A 10 -6.37 -5.38 8.58
CA ARG A 10 -4.99 -5.67 8.17
C ARG A 10 -4.36 -4.52 7.39
N GLN A 11 -5.17 -3.76 6.66
CA GLN A 11 -4.71 -2.56 5.96
C GLN A 11 -4.16 -1.52 6.96
N GLU A 12 -4.85 -1.33 8.09
CA GLU A 12 -4.40 -0.41 9.15
C GLU A 12 -3.01 -0.82 9.70
N LEU A 13 -2.73 -2.14 9.83
CA LEU A 13 -1.39 -2.64 10.18
C LEU A 13 -0.38 -2.24 9.09
N CYS A 14 -0.64 -2.63 7.84
CA CYS A 14 0.30 -2.47 6.74
C CYS A 14 0.65 -1.02 6.40
N GLU A 15 -0.27 -0.10 6.67
CA GLU A 15 -0.09 1.33 6.41
C GLU A 15 0.56 2.07 7.59
N SER A 16 0.36 1.59 8.82
CA SER A 16 0.80 2.28 10.04
C SER A 16 2.10 1.72 10.63
N LEU A 17 2.42 0.44 10.39
CA LEU A 17 3.58 -0.23 10.96
C LEU A 17 4.74 -0.30 9.97
N SER A 18 5.95 0.02 10.43
CA SER A 18 7.18 -0.14 9.63
C SER A 18 7.60 -1.59 9.49
N TYR A 19 7.31 -2.40 10.51
CA TYR A 19 7.74 -3.79 10.64
C TYR A 19 6.69 -4.81 10.19
N TYR A 20 5.58 -4.36 9.61
CA TYR A 20 4.59 -5.25 9.01
C TYR A 20 3.89 -4.56 7.84
N ARG A 21 4.25 -4.90 6.60
CA ARG A 21 3.60 -4.41 5.37
C ARG A 21 3.13 -5.53 4.44
N ALA A 22 2.91 -6.71 5.01
CA ALA A 22 2.44 -7.89 4.29
C ALA A 22 0.90 -7.93 4.26
N TYR A 23 0.30 -7.47 3.16
CA TYR A 23 -1.16 -7.47 2.97
C TYR A 23 -1.76 -8.88 2.81
N GLN A 24 -0.95 -9.82 2.35
CA GLN A 24 -1.40 -11.18 2.00
C GLN A 24 -0.66 -12.26 2.79
N THR A 25 0.64 -12.09 3.08
CA THR A 25 1.50 -13.13 3.66
C THR A 25 1.63 -13.05 5.19
N GLY A 26 1.77 -14.19 5.87
CA GLY A 26 1.93 -14.23 7.33
C GLY A 26 3.23 -13.57 7.82
N CYS A 27 4.32 -13.74 7.08
CA CYS A 27 5.63 -13.16 7.39
C CYS A 27 5.90 -11.93 6.52
N TYR A 28 6.33 -10.83 7.15
CA TYR A 28 6.84 -9.63 6.48
C TYR A 28 8.37 -9.63 6.52
N THR A 29 8.97 -9.67 5.34
CA THR A 29 10.40 -9.58 5.12
C THR A 29 10.72 -8.26 4.42
N ALA A 30 11.82 -7.62 4.81
CA ALA A 30 12.36 -6.48 4.08
C ALA A 30 13.76 -6.84 3.59
N MET A 31 14.10 -6.37 2.38
CA MET A 31 15.47 -6.49 1.87
C MET A 31 16.38 -5.65 2.76
N SER A 32 17.47 -6.25 3.25
CA SER A 32 18.52 -5.50 3.92
C SER A 32 19.18 -4.56 2.89
N THR A 33 18.84 -3.27 2.93
CA THR A 33 19.62 -2.25 2.20
C THR A 33 20.86 -1.89 3.00
N SER A 34 21.76 -2.85 3.24
CA SER A 34 23.14 -2.48 3.48
C SER A 34 23.64 -1.84 2.19
N ARG A 35 23.86 -0.52 2.18
CA ARG A 35 24.51 0.19 1.08
C ARG A 35 25.91 -0.42 0.86
N ALA A 36 26.01 -1.40 -0.04
CA ALA A 36 27.26 -1.68 -0.71
C ALA A 36 27.44 -0.59 -1.76
N THR A 37 28.20 0.45 -1.45
CA THR A 37 28.80 1.31 -2.48
C THR A 37 29.87 0.49 -3.19
N ALA A 38 29.46 -0.36 -4.12
CA ALA A 38 30.39 -1.07 -5.00
C ALA A 38 30.76 -0.15 -6.17
N LYS A 39 31.99 0.41 -6.12
CA LYS A 39 32.66 0.92 -7.31
C LYS A 39 32.90 -0.26 -8.24
N LYS A 40 32.51 -0.12 -9.52
CA LYS A 40 32.86 -1.04 -10.61
C LYS A 40 34.37 -1.32 -10.62
N LYS A 41 34.76 -2.59 -10.54
CA LYS A 41 35.87 -3.12 -11.32
C LYS A 41 35.72 -4.62 -11.50
N ASP A 42 35.70 -4.99 -12.78
CA ASP A 42 36.04 -6.27 -13.38
C ASP A 42 35.10 -7.46 -13.14
N ALA A 43 34.97 -8.25 -14.21
CA ALA A 43 33.99 -9.30 -14.41
C ALA A 43 34.16 -10.46 -13.40
N ILE A 44 33.43 -10.36 -12.29
CA ILE A 44 33.09 -11.49 -11.43
C ILE A 44 31.56 -11.57 -11.45
N VAL A 45 31.01 -12.74 -11.74
CA VAL A 45 29.58 -13.02 -11.55
C VAL A 45 29.32 -13.04 -10.05
N GLU A 46 29.08 -11.86 -9.48
CA GLU A 46 28.73 -11.68 -8.08
C GLU A 46 27.23 -11.98 -7.96
N THR A 47 26.88 -13.23 -7.63
CA THR A 47 25.53 -13.56 -7.15
C THR A 47 25.31 -12.84 -5.83
N SER A 48 24.81 -11.61 -5.90
CA SER A 48 24.35 -10.87 -4.72
C SER A 48 23.18 -11.64 -4.09
N LEU A 49 23.51 -12.46 -3.09
CA LEU A 49 22.54 -13.06 -2.19
C LEU A 49 21.92 -11.91 -1.38
N THR A 50 20.71 -11.52 -1.79
CA THR A 50 19.91 -10.54 -1.05
C THR A 50 19.29 -11.26 0.14
N ASP A 51 19.94 -11.17 1.30
CA ASP A 51 19.38 -11.76 2.52
C ASP A 51 18.15 -10.98 2.98
N ASN A 52 17.02 -11.67 3.01
CA ASN A 52 15.74 -11.15 3.48
C ASN A 52 15.67 -11.27 5.00
N VAL A 53 15.53 -10.15 5.70
CA VAL A 53 15.40 -10.13 7.17
C VAL A 53 13.91 -10.10 7.54
N PRO A 54 13.43 -10.96 8.45
CA PRO A 54 12.04 -10.92 8.91
C PRO A 54 11.87 -9.82 9.98
N TYR A 55 10.82 -9.03 9.84
CA TYR A 55 10.51 -7.92 10.77
C TYR A 55 9.25 -8.19 11.59
N GLY A 56 8.25 -8.83 10.99
CA GLY A 56 6.98 -9.10 11.64
C GLY A 56 6.33 -10.38 11.14
N TYR A 57 5.63 -11.06 12.04
CA TYR A 57 4.96 -12.33 11.79
C TYR A 57 3.54 -12.32 12.35
N LEU A 58 2.57 -12.68 11.52
CA LEU A 58 1.14 -12.66 11.83
C LEU A 58 0.61 -14.05 12.13
N LEU A 59 0.12 -14.24 13.35
CA LEU A 59 -0.68 -15.37 13.82
C LEU A 59 -2.14 -15.09 13.49
N ALA A 60 -2.73 -15.82 12.54
CA ALA A 60 -4.11 -15.63 12.07
C ALA A 60 -4.88 -16.95 12.00
N GLY A 61 -6.12 -16.91 11.52
CA GLY A 61 -7.10 -18.01 11.64
C GLY A 61 -6.83 -19.35 10.94
N TRP A 62 -5.60 -19.63 10.54
CA TRP A 62 -5.22 -20.90 9.95
C TRP A 62 -3.99 -21.48 10.65
N PRO A 63 -4.07 -21.85 11.95
CA PRO A 63 -3.02 -22.62 12.57
C PRO A 63 -2.88 -23.97 11.86
N SER A 64 -1.66 -24.45 11.73
CA SER A 64 -1.39 -25.80 11.22
C SER A 64 -1.39 -26.82 12.37
N LYS A 65 -1.46 -28.12 12.05
CA LYS A 65 -1.38 -29.19 13.06
C LYS A 65 -0.16 -28.97 13.95
N ARG A 66 -0.31 -29.12 15.27
CA ARG A 66 0.78 -28.93 16.25
C ARG A 66 1.38 -27.50 16.25
N ASP A 67 0.64 -26.48 15.82
CA ASP A 67 0.93 -25.12 16.32
C ASP A 67 0.55 -25.05 17.80
N ALA A 68 1.27 -24.26 18.60
CA ALA A 68 1.10 -24.25 20.05
C ALA A 68 1.22 -22.85 20.65
N TRP A 69 0.42 -22.61 21.68
CA TRP A 69 0.53 -21.47 22.58
C TRP A 69 0.88 -22.01 23.97
N ALA A 70 2.10 -21.76 24.43
CA ALA A 70 2.63 -22.30 25.68
C ALA A 70 3.15 -21.20 26.61
N CYS A 71 3.16 -21.50 27.91
CA CYS A 71 3.68 -20.60 28.95
C CYS A 71 3.10 -19.18 28.86
N ASP A 72 1.77 -19.08 28.78
CA ASP A 72 1.04 -17.82 28.58
C ASP A 72 1.50 -17.00 27.36
N GLY A 73 1.89 -17.68 26.29
CA GLY A 73 2.35 -17.05 25.06
C GLY A 73 3.79 -16.56 25.11
N ARG A 74 4.55 -16.96 26.15
CA ARG A 74 6.02 -16.78 26.17
C ARG A 74 6.71 -17.71 25.20
N VAL A 75 6.10 -18.86 24.89
CA VAL A 75 6.54 -19.76 23.83
C VAL A 75 5.39 -19.96 22.85
N VAL A 76 5.64 -19.65 21.58
CA VAL A 76 4.67 -19.83 20.49
C VAL A 76 5.31 -20.70 19.41
N ILE A 77 4.61 -21.74 18.97
CA ILE A 77 5.01 -22.56 17.84
C ILE A 77 4.06 -22.24 16.68
N SER A 78 4.64 -21.88 15.55
CA SER A 78 3.90 -21.58 14.32
C SER A 78 4.65 -22.09 13.09
N HIS A 79 4.01 -22.04 11.92
CA HIS A 79 4.49 -22.67 10.71
C HIS A 79 5.05 -21.69 9.65
N GLY A 80 5.81 -22.20 8.70
CA GLY A 80 6.22 -21.49 7.50
C GLY A 80 5.02 -21.19 6.60
N GLY A 81 4.96 -20.00 6.00
CA GLY A 81 3.88 -19.65 5.07
C GLY A 81 4.08 -20.23 3.66
N GLY A 82 2.98 -20.49 2.95
CA GLY A 82 2.98 -20.93 1.54
C GLY A 82 2.49 -22.36 1.34
N LYS A 83 2.24 -22.73 0.06
CA LYS A 83 1.84 -24.07 -0.40
C LYS A 83 0.51 -24.64 0.14
N ASN A 84 -0.34 -23.81 0.76
CA ASN A 84 -1.68 -24.21 1.19
C ASN A 84 -2.73 -23.86 0.11
N ASP A 85 -3.79 -24.67 -0.04
CA ASP A 85 -4.95 -24.37 -0.89
C ASP A 85 -6.30 -24.59 -0.16
N ILE A 86 -7.40 -24.08 -0.74
CA ILE A 86 -8.77 -24.18 -0.24
C ILE A 86 -9.42 -25.47 -0.75
N GLY A 87 -9.58 -26.46 0.12
CA GLY A 87 -10.52 -27.55 -0.14
C GLY A 87 -11.95 -27.08 0.13
N ILE A 88 -12.84 -27.12 -0.88
CA ILE A 88 -14.28 -26.93 -0.68
C ILE A 88 -14.83 -28.26 -0.14
N SER A 89 -15.21 -28.29 1.13
CA SER A 89 -15.98 -29.42 1.69
C SER A 89 -17.42 -29.36 1.15
N ALA A 90 -17.88 -30.43 0.52
CA ALA A 90 -19.25 -30.55 0.05
C ALA A 90 -20.20 -30.96 1.20
N LYS A 91 -21.03 -29.99 1.63
CA LYS A 91 -22.36 -30.05 2.27
C LYS A 91 -22.58 -30.81 3.62
N THR A 92 -22.96 -30.02 4.61
CA THR A 92 -24.27 -30.10 5.31
C THR A 92 -24.97 -28.74 5.17
N PRO A 93 -26.31 -28.62 5.04
CA PRO A 93 -26.96 -27.33 4.89
C PRO A 93 -26.89 -26.56 6.21
N GLY A 94 -26.05 -25.51 6.28
CA GLY A 94 -26.02 -24.58 7.41
C GLY A 94 -24.66 -24.32 8.08
N SER A 95 -23.59 -25.05 7.73
CA SER A 95 -22.25 -24.77 8.26
C SER A 95 -21.17 -25.07 7.22
N SER A 96 -20.48 -24.04 6.74
CA SER A 96 -19.36 -24.15 5.79
C SER A 96 -18.03 -24.07 6.53
N SER A 97 -17.49 -25.21 6.99
CA SER A 97 -16.11 -25.29 7.44
C SER A 97 -15.17 -25.48 6.25
N VAL A 98 -14.45 -24.42 5.87
CA VAL A 98 -13.40 -24.49 4.85
C VAL A 98 -12.15 -25.09 5.49
N ALA A 99 -11.74 -26.29 5.09
CA ALA A 99 -10.47 -26.87 5.48
C ALA A 99 -9.39 -26.46 4.47
N ARG A 100 -8.39 -25.68 4.90
CA ARG A 100 -7.19 -25.41 4.11
C ARG A 100 -6.10 -26.37 4.52
N GLY A 101 -5.58 -27.13 3.57
CA GLY A 101 -4.52 -28.11 3.75
C GLY A 101 -3.25 -27.74 2.98
N LEU A 102 -2.14 -28.38 3.32
CA LEU A 102 -0.90 -28.25 2.55
C LEU A 102 -1.06 -29.07 1.27
N MET A 103 -0.72 -28.50 0.12
CA MET A 103 -0.84 -29.18 -1.18
C MET A 103 0.50 -29.56 -1.79
N ASP A 104 1.60 -29.07 -1.22
CA ASP A 104 2.95 -29.28 -1.73
C ASP A 104 3.97 -29.06 -0.62
N ASP A 105 5.15 -29.66 -0.76
CA ASP A 105 6.22 -29.58 0.23
C ASP A 105 6.74 -28.15 0.38
N GLN A 106 6.94 -27.74 1.62
CA GLN A 106 7.64 -26.52 1.94
C GLN A 106 9.15 -26.75 1.91
N SER A 107 9.88 -25.79 1.34
CA SER A 107 11.34 -25.80 1.28
C SER A 107 11.93 -24.66 2.10
N ASP A 108 13.12 -24.91 2.63
CA ASP A 108 14.05 -23.93 3.21
C ASP A 108 14.36 -22.75 2.27
N ASP A 109 14.23 -22.93 0.95
CA ASP A 109 14.38 -21.87 -0.05
C ASP A 109 13.18 -20.95 -0.22
N ALA A 110 12.04 -21.25 0.41
CA ALA A 110 10.90 -20.35 0.35
C ALA A 110 11.25 -19.02 1.04
N PRO A 111 10.95 -17.84 0.45
CA PRO A 111 11.42 -16.54 0.96
C PRO A 111 11.10 -16.27 2.45
N ALA A 112 9.92 -16.68 2.91
CA ALA A 112 9.50 -16.51 4.30
C ALA A 112 10.24 -17.46 5.27
N ILE A 113 10.48 -18.72 4.83
CA ILE A 113 11.17 -19.75 5.62
C ILE A 113 12.64 -19.38 5.71
N ARG A 114 13.29 -19.06 4.58
CA ARG A 114 14.68 -18.58 4.53
C ARG A 114 14.92 -17.39 5.44
N ALA A 115 14.01 -16.41 5.46
CA ALA A 115 14.14 -15.25 6.34
C ALA A 115 14.07 -15.62 7.83
N LEU A 116 13.17 -16.54 8.22
CA LEU A 116 13.09 -17.02 9.60
C LEU A 116 14.32 -17.86 9.99
N LEU A 117 14.85 -18.69 9.09
CA LEU A 117 16.12 -19.40 9.27
C LEU A 117 17.28 -18.42 9.46
N HIS A 118 17.33 -17.35 8.67
CA HIS A 118 18.30 -16.27 8.83
C HIS A 118 18.16 -15.58 10.21
N ALA A 119 16.93 -15.35 10.69
CA ALA A 119 16.72 -14.81 12.03
C ALA A 119 17.22 -15.73 13.15
N ILE A 120 17.10 -17.06 13.01
CA ILE A 120 17.68 -18.01 13.96
C ILE A 120 19.21 -17.89 13.95
N HIS A 121 19.82 -17.94 12.76
CA HIS A 121 21.27 -17.92 12.59
C HIS A 121 21.92 -16.66 13.19
N HIS A 122 21.24 -15.52 13.04
CA HIS A 122 21.72 -14.21 13.50
C HIS A 122 21.06 -13.72 14.79
N GLN A 123 20.25 -14.56 15.45
CA GLN A 123 19.52 -14.21 16.69
C GLN A 123 18.73 -12.88 16.56
N LEU A 124 18.09 -12.69 15.41
CA LEU A 124 17.31 -11.49 15.11
C LEU A 124 15.90 -11.65 15.69
N PRO A 125 15.46 -10.74 16.58
CA PRO A 125 14.11 -10.79 17.09
C PRO A 125 13.11 -10.35 16.02
N VAL A 126 11.88 -10.87 16.10
CA VAL A 126 10.76 -10.62 15.19
C VAL A 126 9.55 -10.17 16.00
N VAL A 127 8.76 -9.23 15.48
CA VAL A 127 7.53 -8.80 16.14
C VAL A 127 6.37 -9.75 15.81
N LEU A 128 5.73 -10.33 16.83
CA LEU A 128 4.52 -11.12 16.63
C LEU A 128 3.25 -10.27 16.71
N ILE A 129 2.31 -10.54 15.81
CA ILE A 129 0.99 -9.92 15.72
C ILE A 129 -0.04 -11.04 15.77
N ALA A 130 -1.08 -10.91 16.58
CA ALA A 130 -2.17 -11.86 16.66
C ALA A 130 -3.46 -11.28 16.09
N ALA A 131 -4.14 -12.05 15.25
CA ALA A 131 -5.51 -11.78 14.83
C ALA A 131 -6.51 -12.39 15.81
N ASN A 132 -7.71 -11.81 15.92
CA ASN A 132 -8.80 -12.40 16.69
C ASN A 132 -9.27 -13.77 16.18
N SER A 133 -8.93 -14.10 14.94
CA SER A 133 -9.21 -15.40 14.32
C SER A 133 -8.21 -16.47 14.73
N TYR A 134 -7.08 -16.12 15.35
CA TYR A 134 -6.08 -17.10 15.77
C TYR A 134 -6.64 -18.00 16.88
N ALA A 135 -6.88 -19.27 16.54
CA ALA A 135 -7.64 -20.19 17.38
C ALA A 135 -6.95 -20.59 18.70
N LEU A 136 -5.61 -20.45 18.77
CA LEU A 136 -4.81 -20.88 19.93
C LEU A 136 -4.68 -19.81 21.02
N LEU A 137 -5.31 -18.64 20.86
CA LEU A 137 -5.33 -17.64 21.92
C LEU A 137 -6.24 -18.11 23.07
N PRO A 138 -5.74 -18.13 24.32
CA PRO A 138 -6.56 -18.56 25.47
C PRO A 138 -7.57 -17.49 25.91
N PHE A 139 -7.59 -16.32 25.25
CA PHE A 139 -8.49 -15.21 25.53
C PHE A 139 -9.06 -14.61 24.26
N ARG A 140 -10.22 -13.95 24.37
CA ARG A 140 -10.84 -13.26 23.24
C ARG A 140 -10.18 -11.91 22.99
N LEU A 141 -9.67 -11.70 21.78
CA LEU A 141 -9.28 -10.38 21.30
C LEU A 141 -10.54 -9.59 20.88
N ASN A 142 -10.80 -8.49 21.58
CA ASN A 142 -11.93 -7.61 21.26
C ASN A 142 -11.71 -6.79 19.98
N CYS A 143 -10.46 -6.65 19.53
CA CYS A 143 -10.05 -6.02 18.28
C CYS A 143 -9.67 -7.06 17.22
N ALA A 144 -9.67 -6.71 15.94
CA ALA A 144 -9.31 -7.65 14.87
C ALA A 144 -7.84 -8.09 14.91
N TYR A 145 -6.91 -7.17 15.21
CA TYR A 145 -5.47 -7.46 15.30
C TYR A 145 -4.84 -6.74 16.48
N ALA A 146 -3.91 -7.39 17.17
CA ALA A 146 -3.13 -6.83 18.27
C ALA A 146 -1.65 -7.20 18.11
N VAL A 147 -0.77 -6.24 18.37
CA VAL A 147 0.67 -6.52 18.43
C VAL A 147 0.99 -7.14 19.78
N LEU A 148 1.65 -8.30 19.77
CA LEU A 148 2.01 -9.03 20.98
C LEU A 148 3.29 -8.47 21.61
N GLY A 149 4.38 -8.44 20.84
CA GLY A 149 5.70 -8.10 21.34
C GLY A 149 6.84 -8.61 20.46
N TRP A 150 8.05 -8.48 20.95
CA TRP A 150 9.29 -9.04 20.41
C TRP A 150 9.47 -10.51 20.81
N TYR A 151 9.84 -11.33 19.84
CA TYR A 151 10.15 -12.73 20.04
C TYR A 151 11.44 -13.11 19.32
N ASN A 152 12.28 -13.92 19.95
CA ASN A 152 13.40 -14.58 19.29
C ASN A 152 12.92 -15.85 18.59
N VAL A 153 13.37 -16.09 17.37
CA VAL A 153 13.18 -17.39 16.73
C VAL A 153 14.29 -18.31 17.23
N THR A 154 13.96 -19.29 18.06
CA THR A 154 14.96 -20.12 18.76
C THR A 154 15.27 -21.42 18.04
N ASP A 155 14.29 -21.95 17.30
CA ASP A 155 14.39 -23.24 16.61
C ASP A 155 13.54 -23.26 15.35
N SER A 156 13.97 -24.10 14.43
CA SER A 156 13.22 -24.49 13.25
C SER A 156 13.36 -25.98 13.01
N TRP A 157 12.32 -26.61 12.51
CA TRP A 157 12.39 -27.98 12.02
C TRP A 157 11.40 -28.21 10.89
N ALA A 158 11.67 -29.23 10.09
CA ALA A 158 10.71 -29.77 9.13
C ALA A 158 9.99 -30.95 9.77
N GLU A 159 8.68 -31.02 9.63
CA GLU A 159 7.87 -32.16 10.05
C GLU A 159 6.98 -32.64 8.91
N ARG A 160 6.59 -33.92 8.98
CA ARG A 160 5.62 -34.49 8.05
C ARG A 160 4.21 -34.23 8.58
N GLU A 161 3.36 -33.71 7.72
CA GLU A 161 1.95 -33.50 7.99
C GLU A 161 1.14 -34.40 7.05
N THR A 162 0.38 -35.33 7.64
CA THR A 162 -0.52 -36.22 6.88
C THR A 162 -1.86 -35.52 6.69
N GLN A 163 -2.39 -35.47 5.47
CA GLN A 163 -3.72 -34.95 5.18
C GLN A 163 -4.70 -36.12 5.04
N LEU A 164 -5.80 -36.08 5.80
CA LEU A 164 -6.89 -37.04 5.66
C LEU A 164 -7.83 -36.54 4.57
N ASP A 165 -8.06 -37.34 3.53
CA ASP A 165 -9.08 -37.05 2.52
C ASP A 165 -10.46 -37.30 3.16
N ILE A 166 -11.20 -36.24 3.45
CA ILE A 166 -12.59 -36.31 3.97
C ILE A 166 -13.58 -36.55 2.81
N ALA A 167 -13.25 -37.47 1.90
CA ALA A 167 -14.14 -37.89 0.82
C ALA A 167 -14.83 -39.25 1.10
N ASP A 168 -14.38 -40.00 2.12
CA ASP A 168 -14.81 -41.38 2.36
C ASP A 168 -15.29 -41.63 3.81
N VAL A 169 -16.15 -40.75 4.35
CA VAL A 169 -16.81 -41.05 5.64
C VAL A 169 -18.09 -41.89 5.46
N ASP A 170 -18.64 -41.96 4.24
CA ASP A 170 -19.87 -42.72 3.94
C ASP A 170 -19.62 -44.09 3.28
N SER A 171 -18.37 -44.49 3.04
CA SER A 171 -18.00 -45.73 2.34
C SER A 171 -17.24 -46.70 3.25
N ALA A 172 -17.75 -46.92 4.46
CA ALA A 172 -17.22 -47.91 5.43
C ALA A 172 -17.41 -49.39 5.01
N ALA A 173 -17.40 -49.72 3.71
CA ALA A 173 -17.66 -51.08 3.22
C ALA A 173 -16.81 -51.54 2.02
N THR A 174 -15.76 -50.83 1.60
CA THR A 174 -14.86 -51.34 0.55
C THR A 174 -13.39 -51.18 0.91
N SER A 175 -12.71 -52.31 0.99
CA SER A 175 -11.35 -52.54 1.46
C SER A 175 -10.27 -52.07 0.48
N SER A 176 -10.13 -50.75 0.33
CA SER A 176 -8.95 -50.12 -0.29
C SER A 176 -8.52 -48.93 0.57
N PRO A 177 -7.30 -48.87 1.10
CA PRO A 177 -6.87 -47.76 1.96
C PRO A 177 -6.84 -46.46 1.15
N ALA A 178 -7.62 -45.46 1.59
CA ALA A 178 -7.59 -44.10 1.06
C ALA A 178 -6.14 -43.58 1.05
N LYS A 179 -5.68 -43.07 -0.10
CA LYS A 179 -4.28 -42.69 -0.32
C LYS A 179 -3.98 -41.37 0.39
N ALA A 180 -3.74 -41.42 1.70
CA ALA A 180 -3.36 -40.25 2.49
C ALA A 180 -2.11 -39.58 1.90
N SER A 181 -2.25 -38.32 1.48
CA SER A 181 -1.12 -37.51 1.03
C SER A 181 -0.39 -36.95 2.25
N SER A 182 0.94 -37.01 2.25
CA SER A 182 1.77 -36.43 3.31
C SER A 182 2.70 -35.40 2.72
N PHE A 183 2.75 -34.21 3.32
CA PHE A 183 3.60 -33.11 2.88
C PHE A 183 4.54 -32.64 3.99
N VAL A 184 5.64 -31.99 3.60
CA VAL A 184 6.63 -31.42 4.51
C VAL A 184 6.22 -30.00 4.88
N ARG A 185 6.06 -29.74 6.19
CA ARG A 185 5.81 -28.41 6.75
C ARG A 185 6.98 -27.95 7.59
N TRP A 186 7.39 -26.70 7.40
CA TRP A 186 8.36 -26.05 8.28
C TRP A 186 7.69 -25.43 9.49
N LYS A 187 8.32 -25.60 10.65
CA LYS A 187 7.88 -25.09 11.94
C LYS A 187 8.95 -24.23 12.57
N PHE A 188 8.51 -23.27 13.37
CA PHE A 188 9.34 -22.31 14.05
C PHE A 188 8.87 -22.14 15.48
N ARG A 189 9.83 -22.10 16.40
CA ARG A 189 9.61 -21.80 17.82
C ARG A 189 10.00 -20.35 18.08
N PHE A 190 9.04 -19.58 18.58
CA PHE A 190 9.20 -18.18 18.98
C PHE A 190 9.20 -18.10 20.51
N GLU A 191 10.17 -17.40 21.08
CA GLU A 191 10.27 -17.18 22.53
C GLU A 191 10.27 -15.69 22.87
N TRP A 192 9.50 -15.30 23.89
CA TRP A 192 9.37 -13.92 24.35
C TRP A 192 10.70 -13.34 24.83
N VAL A 193 10.99 -12.11 24.43
CA VAL A 193 12.17 -11.38 24.92
C VAL A 193 11.83 -10.74 26.27
N GLU A 194 12.42 -11.21 27.37
CA GLU A 194 12.08 -10.74 28.72
C GLU A 194 12.42 -9.26 28.96
N ALA A 195 13.44 -8.72 28.28
CA ALA A 195 13.85 -7.32 28.40
C ALA A 195 12.77 -6.30 28.00
N GLN A 196 11.72 -6.71 27.28
CA GLN A 196 10.60 -5.82 26.93
C GLN A 196 9.52 -5.72 28.02
N GLY A 197 9.65 -6.48 29.11
CA GLY A 197 8.69 -6.52 30.22
C GLY A 197 7.68 -7.67 30.14
N LYS A 198 6.64 -7.61 30.97
CA LYS A 198 5.61 -8.67 31.04
C LYS A 198 4.61 -8.57 29.87
N PRO A 199 4.14 -9.71 29.31
CA PRO A 199 3.14 -9.68 28.26
C PRO A 199 1.85 -8.98 28.71
N TRP A 200 1.33 -8.08 27.89
CA TRP A 200 0.25 -7.17 28.27
C TRP A 200 -1.09 -7.87 28.58
N TRP A 201 -1.29 -9.10 28.09
CA TRP A 201 -2.46 -9.93 28.40
C TRP A 201 -2.37 -10.62 29.76
N THR A 202 -1.19 -10.67 30.39
CA THR A 202 -0.99 -11.20 31.75
C THR A 202 -1.13 -10.13 32.84
N LEU A 203 -1.18 -8.86 32.44
CA LEU A 203 -1.29 -7.74 33.38
C LEU A 203 -2.75 -7.61 33.88
N PRO A 204 -2.94 -7.26 35.17
CA PRO A 204 -4.27 -7.10 35.75
C PRO A 204 -5.10 -6.06 34.97
N GLY A 205 -6.38 -6.34 34.79
CA GLY A 205 -7.33 -5.41 34.17
C GLY A 205 -7.46 -4.15 35.02
N VAL A 206 -7.53 -2.97 34.37
CA VAL A 206 -7.85 -1.73 35.07
C VAL A 206 -9.35 -1.78 35.43
N PRO A 207 -9.76 -1.62 36.71
CA PRO A 207 -11.14 -1.82 37.16
C PRO A 207 -12.23 -0.96 36.48
N ASN A 208 -11.86 0.08 35.74
CA ASN A 208 -12.78 1.06 35.14
C ASN A 208 -13.03 0.90 33.62
N THR A 209 -12.69 -0.23 32.99
CA THR A 209 -12.89 -0.42 31.54
C THR A 209 -14.28 -0.96 31.15
N THR A 210 -15.36 -0.54 31.82
CA THR A 210 -16.74 -0.96 31.48
C THR A 210 -17.30 -0.29 30.20
N GLY A 211 -16.45 0.29 29.36
CA GLY A 211 -16.86 0.95 28.11
C GLY A 211 -15.87 0.87 26.94
N TRP A 212 -14.81 0.04 27.01
CA TRP A 212 -13.87 -0.11 25.90
C TRP A 212 -14.43 -1.03 24.82
N ASN A 213 -15.04 -0.44 23.79
CA ASN A 213 -15.46 -1.15 22.58
C ASN A 213 -14.56 -0.74 21.40
N PRO A 214 -13.53 -1.52 21.04
CA PRO A 214 -12.62 -1.19 19.92
C PRO A 214 -13.32 -1.09 18.56
N ARG A 215 -14.49 -1.73 18.42
CA ARG A 215 -15.35 -1.63 17.23
C ARG A 215 -16.14 -0.33 17.15
N SER A 216 -16.22 0.42 18.25
CA SER A 216 -16.85 1.75 18.23
C SER A 216 -16.03 2.69 17.34
N ARG A 217 -16.73 3.37 16.43
CA ARG A 217 -16.15 4.32 15.48
C ARG A 217 -16.93 5.62 15.54
N LEU A 218 -16.21 6.72 15.71
CA LEU A 218 -16.67 8.08 15.48
C LEU A 218 -16.59 8.32 13.97
N GLU A 219 -17.75 8.41 13.33
CA GLU A 219 -17.82 8.85 11.95
C GLU A 219 -17.57 10.37 11.89
N LEU A 220 -16.70 10.79 10.96
CA LEU A 220 -16.23 12.17 10.82
C LEU A 220 -16.89 12.90 9.65
N PHE A 221 -17.97 12.38 9.09
CA PHE A 221 -18.67 13.01 7.97
C PHE A 221 -19.14 14.43 8.36
N THR A 222 -18.96 15.39 7.46
CA THR A 222 -19.65 16.69 7.58
C THR A 222 -21.15 16.49 7.39
N ALA A 223 -21.98 17.40 7.90
CA ALA A 223 -23.44 17.32 7.77
C ALA A 223 -23.89 17.18 6.30
N GLN A 224 -23.25 17.91 5.38
CA GLN A 224 -23.49 17.82 3.93
C GLN A 224 -23.09 16.45 3.34
N GLN A 225 -22.02 15.82 3.85
CA GLN A 225 -21.60 14.49 3.43
C GLN A 225 -22.52 13.39 3.99
N LEU A 226 -23.08 13.57 5.19
CA LEU A 226 -24.12 12.71 5.73
C LEU A 226 -25.38 12.81 4.87
N GLU A 227 -25.81 14.01 4.49
CA GLU A 227 -26.98 14.19 3.61
C GLU A 227 -26.77 13.56 2.21
N ALA A 228 -25.58 13.65 1.63
CA ALA A 228 -25.25 13.02 0.34
C ALA A 228 -25.19 11.48 0.41
N VAL A 229 -24.70 10.93 1.52
CA VAL A 229 -24.66 9.48 1.80
C VAL A 229 -26.06 8.95 2.17
N GLU A 230 -26.86 9.73 2.91
CA GLU A 230 -28.25 9.41 3.27
C GLU A 230 -29.16 9.39 2.03
N ARG A 231 -28.94 10.27 1.04
CA ARG A 231 -29.65 10.21 -0.25
C ARG A 231 -29.34 8.96 -1.06
N THR A 232 -28.19 8.33 -0.85
CA THR A 232 -27.80 7.06 -1.52
C THR A 232 -28.11 5.82 -0.69
N GLN A 233 -28.49 5.97 0.59
CA GLN A 233 -28.76 4.85 1.50
C GLN A 233 -30.09 5.07 2.23
N HIS A 234 -31.19 4.68 1.59
CA HIS A 234 -32.41 4.39 2.33
C HIS A 234 -32.20 3.11 3.16
N SER A 235 -31.80 3.27 4.44
CA SER A 235 -32.53 2.73 5.59
C SER A 235 -31.78 2.91 6.92
N ARG A 236 -32.53 3.46 7.89
CA ARG A 236 -32.40 3.36 9.34
C ARG A 236 -31.21 4.06 10.01
N GLY A 237 -31.50 5.27 10.47
CA GLY A 237 -30.65 6.05 11.36
C GLY A 237 -30.66 5.60 12.83
N SER A 238 -29.70 6.13 13.58
CA SER A 238 -29.80 6.35 15.02
C SER A 238 -28.81 7.45 15.44
N LYS A 239 -29.33 8.50 16.08
CA LYS A 239 -28.54 9.59 16.68
C LYS A 239 -27.81 9.09 17.92
N LYS A 240 -26.52 9.43 18.11
CA LYS A 240 -25.85 9.25 19.42
C LYS A 240 -24.97 10.41 19.89
N SER A 241 -25.15 10.68 21.18
CA SER A 241 -24.49 11.64 22.06
C SER A 241 -22.99 11.41 22.20
N ARG A 242 -22.23 12.52 22.27
CA ARG A 242 -20.83 12.58 22.70
C ARG A 242 -20.69 11.96 24.09
N LYS A 243 -19.79 10.98 24.25
CA LYS A 243 -19.32 10.50 25.56
C LYS A 243 -17.80 10.63 25.61
N THR A 244 -17.29 11.10 26.74
CA THR A 244 -15.88 11.25 27.07
C THR A 244 -15.29 9.88 27.42
N PHE A 245 -14.23 9.48 26.72
CA PHE A 245 -13.51 8.24 26.99
C PHE A 245 -12.45 8.44 28.08
N ALA A 246 -12.39 7.51 29.03
CA ALA A 246 -11.33 7.47 30.05
C ALA A 246 -9.98 7.14 29.39
N SER A 247 -8.94 7.91 29.74
CA SER A 247 -7.57 7.69 29.29
C SER A 247 -7.00 6.42 29.93
N LEU A 248 -6.28 5.62 29.14
CA LEU A 248 -5.44 4.53 29.66
C LEU A 248 -4.41 5.10 30.64
N ASP A 249 -4.05 4.30 31.65
CA ASP A 249 -3.11 4.70 32.69
C ASP A 249 -1.74 5.07 32.08
N ARG A 250 -1.41 6.36 32.22
CA ARG A 250 -0.22 6.97 31.66
C ARG A 250 1.05 6.41 32.30
N GLN A 251 0.99 5.87 33.52
CA GLN A 251 2.16 5.26 34.18
C GLN A 251 2.48 3.85 33.66
N ALA A 252 1.49 3.01 33.39
CA ALA A 252 1.69 1.72 32.70
C ALA A 252 2.19 1.92 31.26
N GLN A 253 1.69 2.97 30.58
CA GLN A 253 2.25 3.45 29.32
C GLN A 253 3.72 3.88 29.51
N LEU A 254 4.01 4.75 30.47
CA LEU A 254 5.35 5.29 30.70
C LEU A 254 6.40 4.24 31.13
N ALA A 255 5.98 3.19 31.83
CA ALA A 255 6.86 2.07 32.21
C ALA A 255 7.32 1.23 31.00
N LEU A 256 6.52 1.17 29.93
CA LEU A 256 6.87 0.57 28.64
C LEU A 256 7.44 1.58 27.63
N LEU A 257 7.27 2.89 27.87
CA LEU A 257 7.71 4.01 27.01
C LEU A 257 9.08 4.60 27.41
N ARG A 258 9.69 4.17 28.52
CA ARG A 258 11.00 4.73 28.90
C ARG A 258 12.07 4.23 27.94
N GLU A 259 12.92 5.20 27.58
CA GLU A 259 14.14 5.03 26.81
C GLU A 259 14.90 3.75 27.12
N PRO A 260 15.64 3.23 26.13
CA PRO A 260 16.27 1.92 26.14
C PRO A 260 16.75 1.45 27.54
N ALA A 261 16.12 0.41 28.07
CA ALA A 261 16.51 -0.17 29.35
C ALA A 261 18.01 -0.51 29.32
N ARG A 262 18.80 0.03 30.24
CA ARG A 262 20.20 -0.35 30.40
C ARG A 262 20.24 -1.81 30.88
N CYS A 263 20.42 -2.75 29.96
CA CYS A 263 20.76 -4.12 30.31
C CYS A 263 22.21 -4.16 30.81
N ALA A 264 22.42 -4.61 32.04
CA ALA A 264 23.75 -4.84 32.62
C ALA A 264 24.42 -6.13 32.09
N ALA A 265 24.28 -6.42 30.79
CA ALA A 265 24.88 -7.59 30.17
C ALA A 265 26.25 -7.19 29.56
N LYS A 266 27.33 -7.75 30.10
CA LYS A 266 28.69 -7.55 29.59
C LYS A 266 28.79 -8.08 28.16
N VAL A 267 29.17 -7.22 27.23
CA VAL A 267 29.52 -7.56 25.85
C VAL A 267 30.67 -8.57 25.85
N VAL A 268 30.44 -9.76 25.29
CA VAL A 268 31.52 -10.63 24.81
C VAL A 268 31.42 -10.59 23.28
N SER A 269 32.19 -9.69 22.68
CA SER A 269 32.33 -9.62 21.23
C SER A 269 33.34 -10.67 20.78
N SER A 270 32.86 -11.84 20.39
CA SER A 270 33.61 -12.74 19.52
C SER A 270 32.68 -13.22 18.42
N ILE A 271 32.71 -12.49 17.29
CA ILE A 271 32.18 -12.98 16.02
C ILE A 271 33.11 -14.11 15.59
N SER A 272 32.69 -15.33 15.86
CA SER A 272 33.18 -16.54 15.19
C SER A 272 31.98 -17.21 14.55
N THR A 273 32.08 -17.50 13.26
CA THR A 273 31.10 -18.26 12.46
C THR A 273 30.91 -19.70 12.96
N ASP A 274 31.65 -20.12 14.00
CA ASP A 274 31.64 -21.46 14.60
C ASP A 274 30.85 -21.52 15.94
N ASP A 275 30.46 -20.38 16.52
CA ASP A 275 30.05 -20.30 17.94
C ASP A 275 28.54 -20.38 18.20
N SER A 276 27.69 -20.19 17.18
CA SER A 276 26.25 -20.48 17.27
C SER A 276 26.00 -21.99 17.19
N TYR A 277 26.73 -22.69 16.32
CA TYR A 277 26.66 -24.14 16.14
C TYR A 277 27.21 -24.91 17.35
N ARG A 278 28.29 -24.42 17.98
CA ARG A 278 28.81 -24.99 19.25
C ARG A 278 27.93 -24.77 20.47
N ARG A 279 27.06 -23.74 20.49
CA ARG A 279 26.17 -23.50 21.63
C ARG A 279 24.99 -24.49 21.71
N HIS A 280 24.54 -25.04 20.58
CA HIS A 280 23.47 -26.04 20.56
C HIS A 280 23.95 -27.46 20.85
N SER A 281 25.21 -27.79 20.54
CA SER A 281 25.77 -29.14 20.77
C SER A 281 25.98 -29.49 22.26
N GLN A 282 25.88 -28.50 23.17
CA GLN A 282 25.99 -28.70 24.62
C GLN A 282 24.66 -28.54 25.38
N GLN A 283 23.55 -28.26 24.69
CA GLN A 283 22.25 -28.13 25.36
C GLN A 283 21.55 -29.48 25.50
N PRO A 284 21.00 -29.81 26.68
CA PRO A 284 20.24 -31.05 26.85
C PRO A 284 19.02 -30.98 25.93
N GLY A 285 18.90 -31.92 24.99
CA GLY A 285 17.81 -31.95 24.00
C GLY A 285 18.16 -31.75 22.55
N TYR A 286 19.44 -31.79 22.18
CA TYR A 286 19.85 -31.95 20.79
C TYR A 286 20.63 -33.27 20.65
N ALA A 287 20.49 -33.93 19.50
CA ALA A 287 21.32 -35.07 19.15
C ALA A 287 21.65 -35.06 17.65
N ASN A 288 22.72 -35.75 17.29
CA ASN A 288 23.15 -35.91 15.91
C ASN A 288 22.46 -37.11 15.28
N CYS A 289 22.10 -36.98 14.01
CA CYS A 289 21.66 -38.13 13.22
C CYS A 289 22.83 -39.06 12.89
N GLU A 290 22.71 -40.34 13.19
CA GLU A 290 23.73 -41.33 12.83
C GLU A 290 23.95 -41.47 11.30
N ARG A 291 22.95 -41.10 10.47
CA ARG A 291 23.05 -41.19 9.00
C ARG A 291 23.54 -39.91 8.33
N CYS A 292 22.98 -38.75 8.68
CA CYS A 292 23.36 -37.47 8.04
C CYS A 292 24.26 -36.57 8.90
N ASN A 293 24.56 -36.98 10.13
CA ASN A 293 25.35 -36.25 11.14
C ASN A 293 24.85 -34.82 11.43
N SER A 294 23.60 -34.51 11.07
CA SER A 294 22.97 -33.22 11.34
C SER A 294 22.52 -33.16 12.80
N LEU A 295 22.91 -32.08 13.50
CA LEU A 295 22.50 -31.78 14.88
C LEU A 295 21.07 -31.22 14.89
N GLN A 296 20.15 -31.87 15.60
CA GLN A 296 18.73 -31.52 15.59
C GLN A 296 18.08 -31.61 16.97
N PRO A 297 17.05 -30.78 17.26
CA PRO A 297 16.38 -30.78 18.56
C PRO A 297 15.47 -31.99 18.74
N THR A 298 15.34 -32.45 19.98
CA THR A 298 14.28 -33.36 20.43
C THR A 298 13.00 -32.56 20.63
N VAL A 299 12.11 -32.64 19.65
CA VAL A 299 10.84 -31.90 19.63
C VAL A 299 9.70 -32.69 20.29
N PHE A 300 9.66 -34.01 20.09
CA PHE A 300 8.52 -34.86 20.45
C PHE A 300 8.79 -35.76 21.66
N THR A 301 7.73 -36.24 22.30
CA THR A 301 7.77 -37.18 23.45
C THR A 301 8.25 -38.57 23.05
N VAL A 302 8.03 -38.98 21.79
CA VAL A 302 8.50 -40.26 21.21
C VAL A 302 10.02 -40.41 21.17
N GLY A 303 10.76 -39.34 21.46
CA GLY A 303 12.20 -39.31 21.49
C GLY A 303 12.80 -38.53 20.32
N TRP A 304 14.11 -38.69 20.13
CA TRP A 304 14.83 -38.01 19.07
C TRP A 304 14.58 -38.69 17.72
N ILE A 305 14.26 -37.89 16.69
CA ILE A 305 14.09 -38.32 15.30
C ILE A 305 14.81 -37.37 14.36
N CYS A 306 15.19 -37.84 13.18
CA CYS A 306 15.81 -36.99 12.17
C CYS A 306 14.75 -36.09 11.51
N LEU A 307 14.92 -34.77 11.61
CA LEU A 307 14.08 -33.71 11.05
C LEU A 307 14.69 -33.12 9.78
N ASN A 308 15.77 -33.68 9.24
CA ASN A 308 16.42 -33.21 8.02
C ASN A 308 15.75 -33.85 6.80
N VAL A 309 15.04 -33.05 6.01
CA VAL A 309 14.26 -33.49 4.83
C VAL A 309 15.12 -34.27 3.82
N LYS A 310 16.42 -33.95 3.72
CA LYS A 310 17.35 -34.59 2.77
C LYS A 310 17.88 -35.95 3.28
N CYS A 311 17.58 -36.32 4.52
CA CYS A 311 18.07 -37.57 5.13
C CYS A 311 17.12 -38.75 4.84
N PRO A 312 17.65 -39.95 4.51
CA PRO A 312 16.82 -41.15 4.40
C PRO A 312 16.09 -41.56 5.70
N SER A 313 16.58 -41.12 6.86
CA SER A 313 15.91 -41.31 8.16
C SER A 313 14.89 -40.22 8.50
N PHE A 314 14.58 -39.31 7.57
CA PHE A 314 13.69 -38.19 7.84
C PHE A 314 12.33 -38.68 8.36
N PHE A 315 11.97 -38.20 9.56
CA PHE A 315 10.70 -38.46 10.22
C PHE A 315 10.41 -39.96 10.46
N ARG A 316 11.46 -40.74 10.70
CA ARG A 316 11.38 -42.17 11.04
C ARG A 316 12.04 -42.44 12.39
N ARG A 317 11.48 -43.38 13.14
CA ARG A 317 12.06 -43.91 14.37
C ARG A 317 13.05 -45.02 14.01
N CYS A 318 14.22 -45.06 14.65
CA CYS A 318 15.17 -46.15 14.45
C CYS A 318 14.57 -47.48 14.97
N PRO A 319 14.63 -48.60 14.21
CA PRO A 319 15.49 -48.79 13.04
C PRO A 319 14.90 -48.44 11.66
N ASN A 320 13.59 -48.15 11.50
CA ASN A 320 12.97 -47.54 10.29
C ASN A 320 11.41 -47.49 10.38
N GLU A 321 10.84 -47.23 11.56
CA GLU A 321 9.39 -47.20 11.75
C GLU A 321 8.80 -45.82 11.38
N SER A 322 7.71 -45.82 10.62
CA SER A 322 6.96 -44.60 10.28
C SER A 322 6.08 -44.19 11.45
N LEU A 323 6.15 -42.93 11.85
CA LEU A 323 5.35 -42.39 12.96
C LEU A 323 3.94 -42.05 12.51
N GLN A 324 2.95 -42.36 13.35
CA GLN A 324 1.58 -41.89 13.16
C GLN A 324 1.38 -40.49 13.75
N ASP A 325 0.42 -39.74 13.22
CA ASP A 325 0.17 -38.35 13.62
C ASP A 325 -0.20 -38.23 15.12
N GLN A 326 -0.86 -39.24 15.70
CA GLN A 326 -1.30 -39.27 17.10
C GLN A 326 -0.15 -39.43 18.10
N GLU A 327 1.00 -39.96 17.67
CA GLU A 327 2.15 -40.21 18.53
C GLU A 327 3.01 -38.95 18.72
N LEU A 328 2.75 -37.89 17.94
CA LEU A 328 3.60 -36.70 17.83
C LEU A 328 3.15 -35.60 18.79
N GLU A 329 3.33 -35.83 20.10
CA GLU A 329 3.14 -34.80 21.13
C GLU A 329 4.44 -34.06 21.43
N PHE A 330 4.37 -32.76 21.74
CA PHE A 330 5.55 -31.99 22.11
C PHE A 330 6.12 -32.42 23.46
N CYS A 331 7.44 -32.55 23.54
CA CYS A 331 8.12 -32.71 24.81
C CYS A 331 7.86 -31.49 25.72
N ALA A 332 7.48 -31.72 26.98
CA ALA A 332 7.18 -30.65 27.93
C ALA A 332 8.31 -29.61 28.04
N ARG A 333 9.58 -30.05 28.01
CA ARG A 333 10.74 -29.15 28.03
C ARG A 333 10.81 -28.26 26.79
N PHE A 334 10.40 -28.75 25.63
CA PHE A 334 10.43 -27.97 24.38
C PHE A 334 9.44 -26.80 24.41
N LEU A 335 8.34 -26.94 25.16
CA LEU A 335 7.33 -25.90 25.37
C LEU A 335 7.67 -24.90 26.48
N GLN A 336 8.74 -25.14 27.25
CA GLN A 336 9.21 -24.23 28.31
C GLN A 336 10.20 -23.21 27.76
N PRO A 337 10.24 -21.96 28.28
CA PRO A 337 11.27 -20.98 27.95
C PRO A 337 12.67 -21.50 28.29
N ARG A 338 13.67 -21.16 27.47
CA ARG A 338 15.09 -21.55 27.69
C ARG A 338 15.81 -20.66 28.71
N GLY A 339 15.15 -19.63 29.22
CA GLY A 339 15.63 -18.76 30.30
C GLY A 339 16.57 -17.63 29.85
N ASP A 340 16.97 -16.80 30.81
CA ASP A 340 17.62 -15.49 30.58
C ASP A 340 18.97 -15.54 29.86
N ARG A 341 19.68 -16.68 29.89
CA ARG A 341 21.00 -16.84 29.25
C ARG A 341 20.94 -16.81 27.71
N VAL A 342 19.77 -17.08 27.13
CA VAL A 342 19.53 -17.05 25.67
C VAL A 342 18.57 -15.91 25.29
N ASN A 343 17.66 -15.52 26.18
CA ASN A 343 16.53 -14.61 25.86
C ASN A 343 16.41 -13.38 26.79
N GLY A 344 17.41 -13.13 27.64
CA GLY A 344 17.38 -12.07 28.65
C GLY A 344 17.56 -10.63 28.12
N GLY A 345 17.91 -10.46 26.84
CA GLY A 345 18.16 -9.14 26.27
C GLY A 345 18.26 -9.13 24.75
N PHE A 346 18.27 -7.93 24.18
CA PHE A 346 18.55 -7.71 22.76
C PHE A 346 20.07 -7.77 22.53
N MET A 347 20.52 -8.29 21.38
CA MET A 347 21.95 -8.41 21.04
C MET A 347 22.74 -7.08 21.13
N GLY A 348 22.06 -5.93 20.98
CA GLY A 348 22.67 -4.59 21.01
C GLY A 348 22.24 -3.74 22.22
N GLU A 349 22.01 -4.35 23.38
CA GLU A 349 21.48 -3.74 24.62
C GLU A 349 20.04 -3.21 24.52
N PHE A 350 19.56 -2.90 23.31
CA PHE A 350 18.28 -2.26 23.05
C PHE A 350 17.48 -2.96 21.94
N ALA A 351 16.14 -2.79 21.98
CA ALA A 351 15.27 -3.31 20.92
C ALA A 351 15.67 -2.74 19.55
N PRO A 352 15.67 -3.55 18.47
CA PRO A 352 16.10 -3.08 17.15
C PRO A 352 15.31 -1.87 16.64
N PHE A 353 14.02 -1.81 16.99
CA PHE A 353 13.16 -0.66 16.77
C PHE A 353 12.01 -0.61 17.79
N SER A 354 11.28 0.50 17.81
CA SER A 354 10.09 0.62 18.65
C SER A 354 8.90 -0.15 18.04
N ILE A 355 8.23 -0.96 18.86
CA ILE A 355 6.93 -1.58 18.51
C ILE A 355 5.88 -0.50 18.31
N ILE A 356 5.98 0.60 19.05
CA ILE A 356 5.15 1.77 18.80
C ILE A 356 5.68 2.43 17.53
N PRO A 357 4.89 2.52 16.46
CA PRO A 357 5.37 3.13 15.23
C PRO A 357 5.78 4.58 15.47
N ASN A 358 7.02 4.88 15.08
CA ASN A 358 7.56 6.23 15.14
C ASN A 358 6.70 7.18 14.29
N LYS A 359 6.59 8.43 14.72
CA LYS A 359 5.99 9.46 13.87
C LYS A 359 6.83 9.55 12.59
N PRO A 360 6.21 9.40 11.40
CA PRO A 360 6.95 9.52 10.15
C PRO A 360 7.66 10.89 10.07
N PRO A 361 8.85 10.96 9.44
CA PRO A 361 9.58 12.22 9.32
C PRO A 361 8.69 13.32 8.74
N ILE A 362 8.80 14.53 9.27
CA ILE A 362 8.00 15.71 8.83
C ILE A 362 8.17 15.96 7.32
N ALA A 363 9.31 15.57 6.75
CA ALA A 363 9.61 15.74 5.34
C ALA A 363 8.97 14.68 4.41
N SER A 364 8.47 13.56 4.94
CA SER A 364 7.92 12.45 4.14
C SER A 364 6.40 12.55 3.98
N LEU A 365 5.93 12.29 2.76
CA LEU A 365 4.50 12.13 2.46
C LEU A 365 3.93 10.81 3.00
N ASP A 366 4.75 9.88 3.50
CA ASP A 366 4.29 8.68 4.22
C ASP A 366 3.45 9.02 5.45
N GLN A 367 3.56 10.25 5.98
CA GLN A 367 2.63 10.77 6.99
C GLN A 367 1.16 10.64 6.56
N ALA A 368 0.88 10.61 5.25
CA ALA A 368 -0.46 10.50 4.71
C ALA A 368 -1.00 9.05 4.62
N ARG A 369 -0.25 8.03 5.06
CA ARG A 369 -0.67 6.61 4.97
C ARG A 369 -1.48 6.13 6.17
N GLY A 370 -0.81 5.89 7.29
CA GLY A 370 -1.38 5.35 8.52
C GLY A 370 -0.95 6.14 9.75
N GLN A 371 -1.66 5.94 10.86
CA GLN A 371 -1.46 6.68 12.11
C GLN A 371 -1.66 5.78 13.32
N TRP A 372 -0.90 6.04 14.39
CA TRP A 372 -1.07 5.42 15.70
C TRP A 372 -1.55 6.44 16.73
N CYS A 373 -2.61 6.09 17.46
CA CYS A 373 -3.17 6.95 18.48
C CYS A 373 -2.53 6.70 19.85
N GLU A 374 -1.74 7.67 20.32
CA GLU A 374 -1.10 7.65 21.64
C GLU A 374 -2.07 7.54 22.84
N ASN A 375 -3.36 7.85 22.67
CA ASN A 375 -4.34 7.79 23.77
C ASN A 375 -5.04 6.44 23.91
N CYS A 376 -5.26 5.72 22.81
CA CYS A 376 -6.02 4.47 22.84
C CYS A 376 -5.31 3.28 22.18
N GLY A 377 -4.10 3.47 21.64
CA GLY A 377 -3.32 2.41 21.00
C GLY A 377 -3.75 2.03 19.58
N ARG A 378 -4.86 2.61 19.08
CA ARG A 378 -5.42 2.26 17.77
C ARG A 378 -4.53 2.71 16.62
N LEU A 379 -4.26 1.79 15.70
CA LEU A 379 -3.75 2.03 14.36
C LEU A 379 -4.92 2.34 13.42
N SER A 380 -4.73 3.28 12.51
CA SER A 380 -5.77 3.66 11.57
C SER A 380 -5.16 4.11 10.25
N CYS A 381 -5.77 3.72 9.14
CA CYS A 381 -5.49 4.34 7.85
C CYS A 381 -5.90 5.81 7.92
N ARG A 382 -5.16 6.67 7.25
CA ARG A 382 -5.50 8.08 7.16
C ARG A 382 -6.59 8.26 6.12
N GLU A 383 -7.78 8.63 6.58
CA GLU A 383 -8.94 8.84 5.71
C GLU A 383 -8.95 10.23 5.05
N THR A 384 -8.49 11.26 5.77
CA THR A 384 -8.42 12.66 5.30
C THR A 384 -6.99 13.18 5.29
N ILE A 385 -6.66 14.00 4.29
CA ILE A 385 -5.33 14.62 4.20
C ILE A 385 -5.12 15.67 5.30
N ILE A 386 -6.16 16.40 5.72
CA ILE A 386 -6.05 17.45 6.75
C ILE A 386 -6.63 16.99 8.10
N LYS A 387 -6.03 17.45 9.20
CA LYS A 387 -6.51 17.31 10.59
C LYS A 387 -6.95 15.86 10.92
N PRO A 388 -6.07 14.86 10.78
CA PRO A 388 -6.47 13.50 11.02
C PRO A 388 -6.79 13.28 12.50
N THR A 389 -7.87 12.55 12.76
CA THR A 389 -8.32 12.20 14.11
C THR A 389 -8.42 10.70 14.25
N CYS A 390 -8.26 10.21 15.47
CA CYS A 390 -8.44 8.81 15.78
C CYS A 390 -9.93 8.46 15.65
N PRO A 391 -10.31 7.48 14.81
CA PRO A 391 -11.70 7.11 14.63
C PRO A 391 -12.30 6.42 15.87
N HIS A 392 -11.51 6.01 16.86
CA HIS A 392 -12.01 5.38 18.09
C HIS A 392 -12.27 6.39 19.21
N CYS A 393 -11.27 7.21 19.57
CA CYS A 393 -11.38 8.14 20.71
C CYS A 393 -11.52 9.61 20.31
N GLY A 394 -11.45 9.95 19.02
CA GLY A 394 -11.58 11.32 18.52
C GLY A 394 -10.38 12.22 18.77
N LYS A 395 -9.34 11.73 19.48
CA LYS A 395 -8.10 12.47 19.69
C LYS A 395 -7.45 12.79 18.34
N ARG A 396 -6.97 14.02 18.17
CA ARG A 396 -6.14 14.39 17.02
C ARG A 396 -4.82 13.64 17.07
N VAL A 397 -4.43 13.03 15.94
CA VAL A 397 -3.23 12.19 15.84
C VAL A 397 -2.27 12.81 14.82
N GLY A 398 -0.96 12.62 15.00
CA GLY A 398 0.07 13.17 14.12
C GLY A 398 0.46 14.61 14.45
N ASN A 399 1.46 15.14 13.75
CA ASN A 399 1.87 16.53 13.92
C ASN A 399 0.80 17.48 13.41
N LEU A 400 0.59 18.58 14.15
CA LEU A 400 -0.19 19.75 13.68
C LEU A 400 0.43 20.40 12.44
N GLU A 401 1.70 20.07 12.13
CA GLU A 401 2.47 20.65 11.05
C GLU A 401 2.48 19.79 9.79
N ARG A 402 1.82 20.35 8.76
CA ARG A 402 2.04 20.32 7.31
C ARG A 402 2.59 19.04 6.66
N LEU A 403 1.91 18.57 5.61
CA LEU A 403 2.61 17.85 4.54
C LEU A 403 3.52 18.84 3.80
N ARG A 404 4.72 18.37 3.40
CA ARG A 404 5.68 19.19 2.66
C ARG A 404 5.08 19.59 1.31
N HIS A 405 5.27 20.85 0.93
CA HIS A 405 5.00 21.30 -0.44
C HIS A 405 6.07 20.73 -1.37
N VAL A 406 5.65 19.99 -2.39
CA VAL A 406 6.50 19.44 -3.44
C VAL A 406 6.58 20.48 -4.56
N ALA A 407 7.79 20.91 -4.92
CA ALA A 407 7.98 21.81 -6.05
C ALA A 407 7.65 21.09 -7.36
N PRO A 408 7.13 21.79 -8.38
CA PRO A 408 6.99 21.22 -9.72
C PRO A 408 8.35 20.68 -10.23
N PRO A 409 8.37 19.55 -10.95
CA PRO A 409 9.60 19.04 -11.54
C PRO A 409 10.16 20.01 -12.58
N VAL A 410 11.48 20.20 -12.59
CA VAL A 410 12.15 20.92 -13.68
C VAL A 410 12.23 19.99 -14.88
N LEU A 411 11.48 20.33 -15.94
CA LEU A 411 11.58 19.64 -17.22
C LEU A 411 12.89 20.08 -17.90
N LYS A 412 13.77 19.13 -18.21
CA LYS A 412 15.00 19.44 -18.94
C LYS A 412 14.66 19.77 -20.40
N HIS A 413 15.08 20.93 -20.87
CA HIS A 413 15.26 21.17 -22.29
C HIS A 413 16.40 20.26 -22.74
N TYR A 414 16.16 19.34 -23.68
CA TYR A 414 17.25 18.63 -24.34
C TYR A 414 17.57 19.42 -25.61
N PRO A 415 18.73 20.11 -25.69
CA PRO A 415 19.27 20.53 -26.97
C PRO A 415 19.70 19.26 -27.69
N LEU A 416 19.23 19.06 -28.92
CA LEU A 416 19.64 17.95 -29.79
C LEU A 416 21.17 17.81 -29.84
N GLY A 417 21.67 16.64 -29.41
CA GLY A 417 23.03 16.18 -29.68
C GLY A 417 23.85 15.86 -28.43
N LEU A 418 24.00 14.55 -28.16
CA LEU A 418 24.90 13.88 -27.20
C LEU A 418 24.41 13.72 -25.74
N SER A 419 23.61 12.69 -25.47
CA SER A 419 23.82 11.83 -24.28
C SER A 419 23.04 10.51 -24.32
N ASP A 420 23.74 9.40 -24.10
CA ASP A 420 23.30 8.06 -23.67
C ASP A 420 21.96 7.49 -24.18
N LYS A 421 22.07 6.55 -25.13
CA LYS A 421 21.01 5.67 -25.68
C LYS A 421 20.09 5.00 -24.65
N LEU A 422 20.43 5.01 -23.35
CA LEU A 422 19.63 4.41 -22.29
C LEU A 422 18.49 5.34 -21.81
N ILE A 423 18.68 6.66 -21.86
CA ILE A 423 17.69 7.65 -21.36
C ILE A 423 16.60 7.91 -22.41
N ASP A 424 16.94 7.88 -23.70
CA ASP A 424 15.97 8.05 -24.80
C ASP A 424 14.91 6.94 -24.79
N SER A 425 15.30 5.69 -24.46
CA SER A 425 14.38 4.55 -24.35
C SER A 425 13.31 4.68 -23.24
N ILE A 426 13.50 5.60 -22.29
CA ILE A 426 12.58 5.83 -21.16
C ILE A 426 11.56 6.92 -21.49
N ASN A 427 11.88 7.82 -22.42
CA ASN A 427 11.09 9.02 -22.73
C ASN A 427 10.24 8.89 -23.98
N ASP A 428 10.56 7.94 -24.85
CA ASP A 428 9.76 7.69 -26.03
C ASP A 428 8.58 6.74 -25.74
N PRO A 429 7.42 6.99 -26.36
CA PRO A 429 6.32 6.05 -26.33
C PRO A 429 6.75 4.72 -26.96
N VAL A 430 6.46 3.62 -26.27
CA VAL A 430 6.72 2.28 -26.82
C VAL A 430 5.42 1.75 -27.39
N VAL A 431 5.45 1.45 -28.69
CA VAL A 431 4.34 0.90 -29.45
C VAL A 431 4.67 -0.55 -29.80
N SER A 432 3.75 -1.48 -29.53
CA SER A 432 3.94 -2.86 -29.96
C SER A 432 3.96 -2.92 -31.49
N ALA A 433 5.01 -3.53 -32.05
CA ALA A 433 5.16 -3.70 -33.49
C ALA A 433 4.05 -4.56 -34.11
N THR A 434 3.40 -5.41 -33.31
CA THR A 434 2.35 -6.34 -33.76
C THR A 434 0.94 -5.76 -33.62
N ALA A 435 0.76 -4.65 -32.88
CA ALA A 435 -0.55 -4.06 -32.62
C ALA A 435 -1.09 -3.15 -33.75
N GLY A 436 -0.28 -2.89 -34.79
CA GLY A 436 -0.70 -2.08 -35.94
C GLY A 436 -1.01 -0.61 -35.62
N ILE A 437 -0.46 -0.08 -34.52
CA ILE A 437 -0.70 1.30 -34.09
C ILE A 437 0.16 2.27 -34.92
N GLN A 438 -0.47 3.26 -35.53
CA GLN A 438 0.21 4.34 -36.25
C GLN A 438 0.44 5.53 -35.32
N MET A 439 1.69 5.97 -35.21
CA MET A 439 2.06 7.15 -34.44
C MET A 439 2.30 8.35 -35.36
N THR A 440 1.68 9.48 -35.04
CA THR A 440 2.00 10.78 -35.64
C THR A 440 2.41 11.78 -34.57
N VAL A 441 3.26 12.75 -34.94
CA VAL A 441 3.72 13.81 -34.05
C VAL A 441 3.49 15.15 -34.74
N GLU A 442 2.81 16.07 -34.07
CA GLU A 442 2.52 17.41 -34.56
C GLU A 442 2.94 18.45 -33.53
N ARG A 443 3.47 19.59 -34.00
CA ARG A 443 3.75 20.78 -33.19
C ARG A 443 2.84 21.90 -33.65
N ARG A 444 1.95 22.37 -32.78
CA ARG A 444 0.97 23.40 -33.12
C ARG A 444 0.57 24.21 -31.90
N CYS A 445 0.43 25.53 -32.07
CA CYS A 445 -0.01 26.44 -31.00
C CYS A 445 0.81 26.32 -29.70
N GLY A 446 2.12 26.06 -29.81
CA GLY A 446 3.00 25.86 -28.65
C GLY A 446 2.79 24.52 -27.91
N LEU A 447 2.05 23.58 -28.50
CA LEU A 447 1.85 22.23 -27.99
C LEU A 447 2.57 21.22 -28.87
N LEU A 448 3.05 20.15 -28.23
CA LEU A 448 3.56 18.94 -28.85
C LEU A 448 2.54 17.82 -28.65
N ILE A 449 2.04 17.28 -29.76
CA ILE A 449 0.93 16.32 -29.80
C ILE A 449 1.44 15.02 -30.41
N TYR A 450 1.41 13.94 -29.62
CA TYR A 450 1.59 12.58 -30.12
C TYR A 450 0.22 11.94 -30.29
N SER A 451 -0.07 11.38 -31.46
CA SER A 451 -1.33 10.68 -31.73
C SER A 451 -1.05 9.23 -32.09
N PHE A 452 -1.74 8.31 -31.43
CA PHE A 452 -1.63 6.86 -31.60
C PHE A 452 -2.98 6.35 -32.10
N ALA A 453 -3.09 6.10 -33.41
CA ALA A 453 -4.28 5.52 -34.01
C ALA A 453 -4.16 4.00 -34.00
N PHE A 454 -5.13 3.33 -33.39
CA PHE A 454 -5.18 1.86 -33.37
C PHE A 454 -5.68 1.34 -34.71
N GLY A 455 -5.35 0.10 -35.04
CA GLY A 455 -5.82 -0.53 -36.28
C GLY A 455 -7.35 -0.52 -36.38
N SER A 456 -7.88 -0.48 -37.60
CA SER A 456 -9.33 -0.37 -37.88
C SER A 456 -10.16 -1.48 -37.26
N GLN A 457 -9.56 -2.63 -36.92
CA GLN A 457 -10.18 -3.71 -36.18
C GLN A 457 -10.59 -3.34 -34.74
N PHE A 458 -10.06 -2.25 -34.20
CA PHE A 458 -10.40 -1.70 -32.88
C PHE A 458 -11.29 -0.44 -32.99
N GLY A 459 -12.00 -0.29 -34.10
CA GLY A 459 -12.95 0.79 -34.33
C GLY A 459 -12.29 2.16 -34.42
N ASP A 460 -12.83 3.14 -33.71
CA ASP A 460 -12.37 4.53 -33.70
C ASP A 460 -11.32 4.82 -32.61
N SER A 461 -10.73 3.78 -32.02
CA SER A 461 -9.80 3.87 -30.89
C SER A 461 -8.56 4.70 -31.22
N ARG A 462 -8.37 5.80 -30.48
CA ARG A 462 -7.17 6.64 -30.55
C ARG A 462 -6.73 7.06 -29.16
N VAL A 463 -5.42 7.19 -28.99
CA VAL A 463 -4.84 7.78 -27.79
C VAL A 463 -3.96 8.95 -28.20
N HIS A 464 -4.06 10.07 -27.52
CA HIS A 464 -3.22 11.23 -27.76
C HIS A 464 -2.50 11.65 -26.49
N MET A 465 -1.26 12.13 -26.62
CA MET A 465 -0.50 12.73 -25.54
C MET A 465 -0.14 14.16 -25.94
N VAL A 466 -0.68 15.13 -25.21
CA VAL A 466 -0.53 16.57 -25.46
C VAL A 466 0.25 17.21 -24.32
N GLN A 467 1.31 17.94 -24.66
CA GLN A 467 2.11 18.69 -23.69
C GLN A 467 2.55 20.03 -24.27
N ALA A 468 2.99 20.97 -23.44
CA ALA A 468 3.64 22.17 -23.93
C ALA A 468 4.90 21.77 -24.72
N ASP A 469 5.20 22.51 -25.79
CA ASP A 469 6.41 22.30 -26.57
C ASP A 469 7.64 22.85 -25.84
N VAL A 470 8.06 22.15 -24.79
CA VAL A 470 9.22 22.51 -23.97
C VAL A 470 10.51 22.54 -24.79
N GLU A 471 10.61 21.71 -25.83
CA GLU A 471 11.75 21.74 -26.76
C GLU A 471 11.73 22.99 -27.63
N GLY A 472 10.54 23.41 -28.07
CA GLY A 472 10.30 24.69 -28.75
C GLY A 472 10.31 25.91 -27.81
N GLY A 473 10.77 25.77 -26.56
CA GLY A 473 10.91 26.86 -25.60
C GLY A 473 9.65 27.22 -24.82
N GLN A 474 8.54 26.48 -24.96
CA GLN A 474 7.31 26.74 -24.24
C GLN A 474 7.36 26.21 -22.79
N PRO A 475 7.03 27.02 -21.78
CA PRO A 475 7.03 26.57 -20.39
C PRO A 475 5.74 25.82 -20.04
N GLU A 476 5.83 24.83 -19.15
CA GLU A 476 4.66 24.22 -18.46
C GLU A 476 4.18 25.10 -17.27
N SER A 477 4.08 26.41 -17.47
CA SER A 477 3.77 27.40 -16.41
C SER A 477 2.38 27.21 -15.82
N GLU A 478 1.38 26.89 -16.64
CA GLU A 478 0.01 26.62 -16.20
C GLU A 478 -0.05 25.34 -15.34
N ALA A 479 0.60 24.25 -15.79
CA ALA A 479 0.69 23.02 -15.01
C ALA A 479 1.45 23.21 -13.68
N ASN A 480 2.52 24.01 -13.68
CA ASN A 480 3.26 24.37 -12.47
C ASN A 480 2.35 25.09 -11.45
N LEU A 481 1.52 26.03 -11.93
CA LEU A 481 0.58 26.78 -11.10
C LEU A 481 -0.51 25.86 -10.53
N LEU A 482 -1.13 25.03 -11.37
CA LEU A 482 -2.16 24.06 -10.95
C LEU A 482 -1.61 23.11 -9.90
N PHE A 483 -0.41 22.55 -10.10
CA PHE A 483 0.21 21.63 -9.16
C PHE A 483 0.48 22.28 -7.80
N ARG A 484 0.90 23.55 -7.79
CA ARG A 484 1.07 24.33 -6.56
C ARG A 484 -0.28 24.61 -5.88
N GLN A 485 -1.28 25.04 -6.64
CA GLN A 485 -2.60 25.39 -6.12
C GLN A 485 -3.31 24.17 -5.52
N PHE A 486 -3.24 23.00 -6.16
CA PHE A 486 -3.81 21.77 -5.60
C PHE A 486 -3.24 21.50 -4.21
N GLN A 487 -1.92 21.61 -4.02
CA GLN A 487 -1.30 21.39 -2.72
C GLN A 487 -1.73 22.44 -1.69
N LEU A 488 -1.83 23.72 -2.08
CA LEU A 488 -2.28 24.79 -1.19
C LEU A 488 -3.76 24.65 -0.79
N ALA A 489 -4.62 24.26 -1.73
CA ALA A 489 -6.04 24.01 -1.48
C ALA A 489 -6.28 22.71 -0.71
N SER A 490 -5.35 21.76 -0.77
CA SER A 490 -5.47 20.46 -0.10
C SER A 490 -4.80 20.40 1.27
N TRP A 491 -3.79 21.23 1.55
CA TRP A 491 -3.18 21.38 2.88
C TRP A 491 -2.50 22.76 3.03
N PRO A 492 -3.26 23.84 3.33
CA PRO A 492 -2.74 25.19 3.33
C PRO A 492 -1.67 25.45 4.41
N PRO A 493 -0.71 26.37 4.16
CA PRO A 493 0.31 26.74 5.13
C PRO A 493 -0.30 27.47 6.34
N PRO A 494 0.16 27.21 7.59
CA PRO A 494 -0.22 27.97 8.77
C PRO A 494 -0.03 29.47 8.61
N ARG A 495 -1.04 30.23 9.06
CA ARG A 495 -0.99 31.69 9.23
C ARG A 495 0.24 32.05 10.07
N LYS A 496 1.20 32.79 9.49
CA LYS A 496 2.24 33.45 10.29
C LYS A 496 1.54 34.54 11.09
N LYS A 497 1.52 34.45 12.43
CA LYS A 497 1.21 35.64 13.26
C LYS A 497 2.22 36.72 12.85
N SER A 498 1.74 37.80 12.25
CA SER A 498 2.57 38.82 11.64
C SER A 498 3.45 39.49 12.69
N LYS A 499 4.77 39.34 12.59
CA LYS A 499 5.68 40.38 13.07
C LYS A 499 5.72 41.45 11.98
N ALA A 500 4.73 42.32 12.01
CA ALA A 500 4.65 43.51 11.18
C ALA A 500 5.85 44.42 11.50
N LYS A 501 6.93 44.33 10.70
CA LYS A 501 7.91 45.43 10.50
C LYS A 501 9.02 45.12 9.49
N LYS A 502 9.23 43.86 9.05
CA LYS A 502 10.33 43.51 8.13
C LYS A 502 9.96 43.39 6.64
N GLN A 503 8.68 43.58 6.27
CA GLN A 503 8.19 43.41 4.89
C GLN A 503 8.23 44.68 4.02
N ARG A 504 8.62 45.84 4.57
CA ARG A 504 8.58 47.11 3.81
C ARG A 504 9.84 47.39 2.99
N LYS A 505 10.98 46.75 3.31
CA LYS A 505 12.24 46.91 2.58
C LYS A 505 12.38 45.93 1.41
N GLN A 506 11.86 44.70 1.57
CA GLN A 506 11.93 43.64 0.55
C GLN A 506 10.88 43.81 -0.58
N ARG A 507 9.84 44.65 -0.39
CA ARG A 507 8.86 45.00 -1.44
C ARG A 507 9.47 45.89 -2.53
N ARG A 508 10.33 46.87 -2.17
CA ARG A 508 10.97 47.79 -3.13
C ARG A 508 11.94 47.08 -4.07
N ASP A 509 12.71 46.12 -3.55
CA ASP A 509 13.70 45.40 -4.35
C ASP A 509 13.04 44.40 -5.33
N VAL A 510 11.82 43.93 -5.05
CA VAL A 510 11.05 43.01 -5.92
C VAL A 510 10.20 43.77 -6.94
N GLU A 511 9.63 44.93 -6.59
CA GLU A 511 8.94 45.82 -7.56
C GLU A 511 9.89 46.28 -8.68
N THR A 512 11.13 46.63 -8.33
CA THR A 512 12.15 47.05 -9.32
C THR A 512 12.56 45.89 -10.25
N ALA A 513 12.57 44.65 -9.76
CA ALA A 513 12.84 43.47 -10.57
C ALA A 513 11.67 43.08 -11.50
N ILE A 514 10.43 43.37 -11.10
CA ILE A 514 9.21 43.08 -11.89
C ILE A 514 9.02 44.11 -13.01
N GLU A 515 9.36 45.39 -12.80
CA GLU A 515 9.38 46.40 -13.87
C GLU A 515 10.41 46.08 -14.96
N THR A 516 11.51 45.40 -14.60
CA THR A 516 12.53 44.98 -15.56
C THR A 516 12.08 43.76 -16.40
N LEU A 517 11.23 42.88 -15.84
CA LEU A 517 10.68 41.69 -16.53
C LEU A 517 9.46 42.00 -17.41
N THR A 518 8.67 43.01 -17.07
CA THR A 518 7.49 43.43 -17.85
C THR A 518 7.87 44.19 -19.13
N ASN A 519 9.03 44.85 -19.16
CA ASN A 519 9.55 45.51 -20.36
C ASN A 519 10.17 44.58 -21.42
N GLN A 520 10.24 43.26 -21.16
CA GLN A 520 10.68 42.26 -22.17
C GLN A 520 9.51 41.55 -22.87
N HIS A 521 8.26 41.89 -22.56
CA HIS A 521 7.05 41.22 -23.04
C HIS A 521 6.38 41.87 -24.28
N ASP A 522 7.12 42.62 -25.11
CA ASP A 522 6.59 43.33 -26.28
C ASP A 522 6.54 42.54 -27.61
N CYS A 523 6.72 41.21 -27.61
CA CYS A 523 6.73 40.41 -28.85
C CYS A 523 5.36 39.84 -29.30
N TRP A 524 4.24 40.19 -28.64
CA TRP A 524 2.91 39.62 -28.95
C TRP A 524 2.12 40.39 -30.04
N ARG A 525 2.71 41.40 -30.70
CA ARG A 525 1.95 42.36 -31.54
C ARG A 525 1.93 42.14 -33.06
N THR A 526 2.52 41.09 -33.63
CA THR A 526 2.54 40.94 -35.10
C THR A 526 2.11 39.56 -35.60
N TRP A 527 0.86 39.18 -35.37
CA TRP A 527 0.15 38.21 -36.21
C TRP A 527 -1.34 38.59 -36.28
N THR A 528 -1.70 39.41 -37.26
CA THR A 528 -3.10 39.68 -37.64
C THR A 528 -3.36 39.02 -38.98
N LEU A 529 -4.35 38.12 -39.05
CA LEU A 529 -5.29 37.95 -40.17
C LEU A 529 -6.55 37.17 -39.67
N PRO A 530 -7.71 37.29 -40.33
CA PRO A 530 -8.96 37.66 -39.67
C PRO A 530 -9.89 36.46 -39.45
N VAL A 531 -10.35 36.28 -38.21
CA VAL A 531 -11.60 35.57 -37.92
C VAL A 531 -12.52 36.57 -37.24
N SER A 532 -13.59 36.94 -37.92
CA SER A 532 -14.63 37.83 -37.41
C SER A 532 -15.36 37.17 -36.25
N GLY A 533 -15.18 37.74 -35.05
CA GLY A 533 -15.79 37.26 -33.81
C GLY A 533 -14.86 37.53 -32.63
N ALA A 534 -14.69 38.81 -32.28
CA ALA A 534 -13.86 39.23 -31.16
C ALA A 534 -14.39 38.61 -29.84
N PHE A 535 -13.62 37.70 -29.26
CA PHE A 535 -13.77 37.32 -27.86
C PHE A 535 -12.60 37.94 -27.10
N GLU A 536 -12.87 39.02 -26.36
CA GLU A 536 -11.88 39.62 -25.48
C GLU A 536 -11.43 38.60 -24.41
N PRO A 537 -10.13 38.52 -24.09
CA PRO A 537 -9.68 37.73 -22.96
C PRO A 537 -10.30 38.29 -21.67
N PRO A 538 -10.89 37.47 -20.78
CA PRO A 538 -11.51 37.97 -19.57
C PRO A 538 -10.48 38.74 -18.74
N GLN A 539 -10.88 39.92 -18.25
CA GLN A 539 -10.09 40.84 -17.41
C GLN A 539 -9.64 40.24 -16.06
N SER A 540 -9.78 38.92 -15.84
CA SER A 540 -9.48 38.22 -14.61
C SER A 540 -7.98 37.91 -14.39
N ILE A 541 -7.11 38.06 -15.39
CA ILE A 541 -5.66 37.79 -15.23
C ILE A 541 -4.92 38.94 -14.50
N LYS A 542 -5.51 40.14 -14.39
CA LYS A 542 -4.89 41.31 -13.73
C LYS A 542 -5.22 41.50 -12.24
N ARG A 543 -6.05 40.64 -11.63
CA ARG A 543 -6.46 40.76 -10.21
C ARG A 543 -5.71 39.85 -9.23
N ILE A 544 -4.56 39.31 -9.64
CA ILE A 544 -3.67 38.58 -8.74
C ILE A 544 -2.85 39.62 -7.97
N PHE A 545 -2.95 39.61 -6.64
CA PHE A 545 -2.38 40.57 -5.67
C PHE A 545 -3.25 41.77 -5.33
N SER A 546 -4.46 41.53 -4.79
CA SER A 546 -5.04 42.42 -3.79
C SER A 546 -5.13 41.70 -2.44
N ASP A 547 -4.51 42.31 -1.44
CA ASP A 547 -4.35 41.81 -0.06
C ASP A 547 -5.70 41.85 0.70
N SER A 548 -6.63 40.96 0.37
CA SER A 548 -7.87 40.75 1.15
C SER A 548 -8.41 39.31 1.06
N ILE A 549 -7.56 38.30 1.24
CA ILE A 549 -7.96 36.89 1.37
C ILE A 549 -8.16 36.58 2.87
N GLU A 550 -9.29 37.03 3.45
CA GLU A 550 -9.63 36.75 4.85
C GLU A 550 -10.69 35.68 5.10
N ASP A 551 -11.46 35.21 4.12
CA ASP A 551 -12.48 34.16 4.35
C ASP A 551 -12.29 32.94 3.44
N ALA A 552 -12.28 31.74 4.04
CA ALA A 552 -12.34 30.41 3.42
C ALA A 552 -11.63 30.24 2.05
N ALA A 553 -10.34 29.90 2.05
CA ALA A 553 -9.79 29.21 0.87
C ALA A 553 -10.57 27.88 0.72
N GLU A 554 -11.38 27.77 -0.32
CA GLU A 554 -12.19 26.59 -0.65
C GLU A 554 -11.27 25.37 -0.76
N LEU A 555 -11.36 24.49 0.24
CA LEU A 555 -10.48 23.34 0.36
C LEU A 555 -10.87 22.29 -0.68
N VAL A 556 -9.89 21.71 -1.37
CA VAL A 556 -10.14 20.52 -2.20
C VAL A 556 -10.27 19.29 -1.28
N PRO A 557 -11.42 18.61 -1.25
CA PRO A 557 -11.75 17.64 -0.20
C PRO A 557 -11.21 16.23 -0.50
N PHE A 558 -9.91 16.10 -0.73
CA PHE A 558 -9.27 14.80 -0.95
C PHE A 558 -9.49 13.83 0.22
N ARG A 559 -10.07 12.68 -0.09
CA ARG A 559 -10.40 11.63 0.89
C ARG A 559 -10.11 10.23 0.35
N ARG A 560 -9.79 9.31 1.23
CA ARG A 560 -9.79 7.88 0.95
C ARG A 560 -11.13 7.28 1.33
N HIS A 561 -11.69 6.47 0.46
CA HIS A 561 -13.07 6.06 0.57
C HIS A 561 -13.21 4.56 0.82
N ALA A 562 -14.31 4.12 1.42
CA ALA A 562 -14.52 2.71 1.73
C ALA A 562 -14.89 1.90 0.47
N LEU A 563 -14.21 0.78 0.24
CA LEU A 563 -14.52 -0.13 -0.86
C LEU A 563 -15.86 -0.84 -0.62
N LYS A 564 -16.72 -0.92 -1.65
CA LYS A 564 -18.04 -1.60 -1.59
C LYS A 564 -17.90 -3.14 -1.51
N HIS A 565 -16.88 -3.71 -2.18
CA HIS A 565 -16.65 -5.16 -2.24
C HIS A 565 -15.16 -5.48 -2.02
N HIS A 566 -14.87 -6.45 -1.16
CA HIS A 566 -13.53 -6.99 -0.96
C HIS A 566 -13.59 -8.46 -0.52
N ALA A 567 -12.61 -9.26 -0.94
CA ALA A 567 -12.59 -10.71 -0.82
C ALA A 567 -12.54 -11.27 0.63
N ALA A 568 -12.20 -10.47 1.66
CA ALA A 568 -12.08 -10.96 3.04
C ALA A 568 -13.19 -10.46 3.99
N GLY A 569 -14.42 -10.30 3.49
CA GLY A 569 -15.60 -10.06 4.33
C GLY A 569 -15.74 -8.65 4.90
N SER A 570 -16.72 -8.49 5.79
CA SER A 570 -17.41 -7.28 6.33
C SER A 570 -16.56 -6.14 6.92
N VAL A 571 -15.25 -6.07 6.69
CA VAL A 571 -14.35 -5.09 7.30
C VAL A 571 -14.09 -3.92 6.32
N ARG A 572 -14.36 -2.68 6.76
CA ARG A 572 -14.21 -1.42 5.99
C ARG A 572 -12.76 -1.21 5.55
N MET A 573 -12.43 -1.59 4.32
CA MET A 573 -11.15 -1.31 3.66
C MET A 573 -11.23 0.01 2.90
N LEU A 574 -10.22 0.87 3.02
CA LEU A 574 -10.14 2.13 2.28
C LEU A 574 -9.42 1.97 0.94
N THR A 575 -9.76 2.78 -0.06
CA THR A 575 -8.95 2.98 -1.27
C THR A 575 -7.51 3.32 -0.90
N GLN A 576 -6.53 3.10 -1.78
CA GLN A 576 -5.16 3.54 -1.50
C GLN A 576 -5.01 5.04 -1.76
N GLN A 577 -5.50 5.51 -2.90
CA GLN A 577 -5.40 6.89 -3.36
C GLN A 577 -6.44 7.77 -2.68
N PHE A 578 -6.08 9.05 -2.50
CA PHE A 578 -7.04 10.07 -2.11
C PHE A 578 -7.72 10.61 -3.37
N THR A 579 -9.04 10.68 -3.36
CA THR A 579 -9.82 11.14 -4.50
C THR A 579 -10.93 12.08 -4.05
N CYS A 580 -11.40 12.91 -4.98
CA CYS A 580 -12.62 13.69 -4.86
C CYS A 580 -13.27 13.74 -6.26
N ASN A 581 -14.55 14.10 -6.32
CA ASN A 581 -15.31 14.14 -7.55
C ASN A 581 -16.04 15.49 -7.65
N TYR A 582 -16.07 16.08 -8.84
CA TYR A 582 -16.84 17.28 -9.12
C TYR A 582 -17.78 17.03 -10.31
N GLY A 583 -19.01 17.51 -10.22
CA GLY A 583 -20.03 17.38 -11.27
C GLY A 583 -20.84 16.10 -11.12
N VAL A 584 -21.06 15.36 -12.21
CA VAL A 584 -21.87 14.14 -12.22
C VAL A 584 -21.29 13.08 -11.27
N PRO A 585 -22.11 12.40 -10.44
CA PRO A 585 -21.64 11.33 -9.58
C PRO A 585 -20.94 10.21 -10.36
N TYR A 586 -19.69 9.97 -10.01
CA TYR A 586 -18.86 8.91 -10.59
C TYR A 586 -19.15 7.57 -9.91
N LYS A 587 -19.65 6.57 -10.66
CA LYS A 587 -20.16 5.29 -10.12
C LYS A 587 -19.04 4.22 -10.05
N HIS A 588 -17.91 4.53 -9.43
CA HIS A 588 -16.85 3.53 -9.24
C HIS A 588 -17.13 2.58 -8.05
N VAL A 589 -16.20 1.65 -7.78
CA VAL A 589 -16.19 0.60 -6.72
C VAL A 589 -16.39 1.11 -5.28
N VAL A 590 -16.66 2.41 -5.11
CA VAL A 590 -16.77 3.14 -3.85
C VAL A 590 -18.00 4.06 -3.88
N ALA A 591 -18.64 4.30 -2.73
CA ALA A 591 -19.64 5.37 -2.59
C ALA A 591 -18.90 6.69 -2.31
N MET A 592 -18.85 7.58 -3.29
CA MET A 592 -18.23 8.91 -3.16
C MET A 592 -19.30 9.98 -3.35
N GLY A 593 -19.30 11.00 -2.49
CA GLY A 593 -20.04 12.24 -2.75
C GLY A 593 -19.38 13.02 -3.88
N THR A 594 -20.17 13.83 -4.57
CA THR A 594 -19.70 14.75 -5.63
C THR A 594 -19.91 16.20 -5.18
N GLU A 595 -18.96 17.05 -5.49
CA GLU A 595 -19.05 18.51 -5.30
C GLU A 595 -19.57 19.17 -6.59
N PRO A 596 -20.16 20.37 -6.55
CA PRO A 596 -20.62 21.07 -7.76
C PRO A 596 -19.47 21.41 -8.72
N LEU A 597 -19.67 21.22 -10.03
CA LEU A 597 -18.75 21.67 -11.08
C LEU A 597 -19.30 22.92 -11.77
N ASP A 598 -19.43 24.00 -11.01
CA ASP A 598 -19.93 25.30 -11.46
C ASP A 598 -19.02 26.43 -10.93
N ASP A 599 -19.50 27.67 -10.94
CA ASP A 599 -18.75 28.84 -10.49
C ASP A 599 -18.40 28.82 -8.99
N THR A 600 -19.04 27.95 -8.21
CA THR A 600 -18.74 27.72 -6.78
C THR A 600 -17.57 26.75 -6.56
N ALA A 601 -17.10 26.09 -7.63
CA ALA A 601 -15.96 25.19 -7.53
C ALA A 601 -14.65 25.98 -7.30
N PRO A 602 -13.68 25.41 -6.54
CA PRO A 602 -12.39 26.04 -6.29
C PRO A 602 -11.69 26.46 -7.58
N GLU A 603 -11.00 27.60 -7.56
CA GLU A 603 -10.31 28.13 -8.75
C GLU A 603 -9.41 27.08 -9.43
N VAL A 604 -8.69 26.27 -8.64
CA VAL A 604 -7.83 25.20 -9.18
C VAL A 604 -8.61 24.15 -9.99
N ILE A 605 -9.85 23.86 -9.62
CA ILE A 605 -10.75 22.93 -10.32
C ILE A 605 -11.18 23.54 -11.65
N ARG A 606 -11.63 24.81 -11.63
CA ARG A 606 -12.04 25.54 -12.84
C ARG A 606 -10.88 25.75 -13.82
N SER A 607 -9.71 26.16 -13.33
CA SER A 607 -8.50 26.31 -14.14
C SER A 607 -8.04 24.96 -14.73
N THR A 608 -8.14 23.86 -13.98
CA THR A 608 -7.79 22.52 -14.50
C THR A 608 -8.73 22.09 -15.62
N LEU A 609 -10.03 22.34 -15.46
CA LEU A 609 -11.03 22.06 -16.49
C LEU A 609 -10.76 22.87 -17.76
N HIS A 610 -10.36 24.14 -17.63
CA HIS A 610 -9.97 24.98 -18.76
C HIS A 610 -8.76 24.43 -19.53
N LEU A 611 -7.68 24.06 -18.83
CA LEU A 611 -6.50 23.45 -19.45
C LEU A 611 -6.87 22.17 -20.21
N LEU A 612 -7.65 21.29 -19.57
CA LEU A 612 -8.10 20.03 -20.16
C LEU A 612 -8.94 20.27 -21.41
N ARG A 613 -9.87 21.24 -21.39
CA ARG A 613 -10.67 21.61 -22.56
C ARG A 613 -9.77 22.10 -23.70
N HIS A 614 -8.93 23.09 -23.43
CA HIS A 614 -8.04 23.69 -24.43
C HIS A 614 -7.14 22.65 -25.11
N ARG A 615 -6.46 21.79 -24.33
CA ARG A 615 -5.58 20.74 -24.88
C ARG A 615 -6.35 19.62 -25.59
N THR A 616 -7.59 19.35 -25.18
CA THR A 616 -8.42 18.35 -25.85
C THR A 616 -8.93 18.86 -27.19
N GLU A 617 -9.40 20.12 -27.25
CA GLU A 617 -9.87 20.78 -28.47
C GLU A 617 -8.78 20.92 -29.54
N ALA A 618 -7.51 21.05 -29.12
CA ALA A 618 -6.37 21.04 -30.04
C ALA A 618 -6.24 19.73 -30.84
N VAL A 619 -6.84 18.64 -30.37
CA VAL A 619 -6.80 17.31 -31.00
C VAL A 619 -8.13 16.94 -31.64
N VAL A 620 -9.23 17.06 -30.89
CA VAL A 620 -10.55 16.59 -31.33
C VAL A 620 -11.36 17.68 -32.06
N GLY A 621 -10.82 18.90 -32.15
CA GLY A 621 -11.54 20.06 -32.67
C GLY A 621 -12.56 20.59 -31.66
N SER A 622 -13.84 20.58 -32.02
CA SER A 622 -14.90 21.07 -31.11
C SER A 622 -15.32 19.97 -30.14
N LEU A 623 -15.16 20.22 -28.83
CA LEU A 623 -15.67 19.32 -27.78
C LEU A 623 -17.18 19.13 -27.88
N GLU A 624 -17.93 20.18 -28.20
CA GLU A 624 -19.38 20.09 -28.36
C GLU A 624 -19.78 19.08 -29.44
N LYS A 625 -19.07 19.06 -30.57
CA LYS A 625 -19.30 18.05 -31.62
C LYS A 625 -18.80 16.67 -31.23
N ALA A 626 -17.64 16.58 -30.58
CA ALA A 626 -17.02 15.31 -30.23
C ALA A 626 -17.77 14.57 -29.10
N LEU A 627 -18.30 15.31 -28.12
CA LEU A 627 -18.94 14.76 -26.93
C LEU A 627 -20.46 14.93 -26.91
N GLY A 628 -21.05 15.78 -27.77
CA GLY A 628 -22.44 16.23 -27.64
C GLY A 628 -22.63 17.25 -26.51
N GLY A 629 -21.57 17.95 -26.09
CA GLY A 629 -21.57 18.94 -25.02
C GLY A 629 -20.19 19.15 -24.40
N GLN A 630 -20.14 19.76 -23.22
CA GLN A 630 -18.91 19.98 -22.46
C GLN A 630 -18.66 18.84 -21.46
N PHE A 631 -17.44 18.73 -20.94
CA PHE A 631 -17.14 17.91 -19.76
C PHE A 631 -18.02 18.34 -18.58
N ASN A 632 -18.66 17.37 -17.93
CA ASN A 632 -19.56 17.55 -16.78
C ASN A 632 -19.11 16.76 -15.54
N GLU A 633 -17.94 16.13 -15.60
CA GLU A 633 -17.32 15.40 -14.51
C GLU A 633 -15.82 15.71 -14.49
N LEU A 634 -15.28 15.94 -13.28
CA LEU A 634 -13.84 16.08 -13.04
C LEU A 634 -13.41 15.29 -11.80
N TYR A 635 -12.46 14.36 -12.01
CA TYR A 635 -11.99 13.40 -11.02
C TYR A 635 -10.50 13.60 -10.66
N PRO A 636 -10.18 14.43 -9.65
CA PRO A 636 -8.84 14.49 -9.09
C PRO A 636 -8.46 13.25 -8.26
N VAL A 637 -7.28 12.70 -8.54
CA VAL A 637 -6.65 11.57 -7.83
C VAL A 637 -5.25 11.95 -7.38
N LEU A 638 -5.00 11.89 -6.08
CA LEU A 638 -3.71 12.13 -5.47
C LEU A 638 -3.01 10.81 -5.15
N TYR A 639 -1.82 10.63 -5.74
CA TYR A 639 -0.96 9.47 -5.57
C TYR A 639 0.20 9.79 -4.63
N LEU A 640 0.31 9.03 -3.54
CA LEU A 640 1.50 9.01 -2.69
C LEU A 640 2.60 8.14 -3.32
N GLU A 641 3.81 8.28 -2.79
CA GLU A 641 4.95 7.43 -3.14
C GLU A 641 4.57 5.95 -2.97
N HIS A 642 4.86 5.13 -3.99
CA HIS A 642 4.53 3.70 -4.11
C HIS A 642 3.05 3.32 -4.37
N GLN A 643 2.16 4.28 -4.60
CA GLN A 643 0.80 3.96 -5.05
C GLN A 643 0.76 3.75 -6.56
N LYS A 644 -0.01 2.77 -7.02
CA LYS A 644 -0.20 2.48 -8.45
C LYS A 644 -1.66 2.14 -8.72
N MET A 645 -2.06 2.25 -9.98
CA MET A 645 -3.35 1.78 -10.45
C MET A 645 -3.11 0.58 -11.38
N SER A 646 -3.64 -0.57 -10.98
CA SER A 646 -3.59 -1.79 -11.81
C SER A 646 -4.43 -1.60 -13.08
N PHE A 647 -4.36 -2.57 -13.99
CA PHE A 647 -5.15 -2.53 -15.20
C PHE A 647 -6.66 -2.46 -14.88
N HIS A 648 -7.31 -1.46 -15.48
CA HIS A 648 -8.75 -1.17 -15.39
C HIS A 648 -9.18 -0.39 -16.63
N ASP A 649 -10.47 -0.21 -16.83
CA ASP A 649 -11.01 0.70 -17.85
C ASP A 649 -11.86 1.78 -17.19
N ASP A 650 -12.03 2.89 -17.91
CA ASP A 650 -12.79 4.06 -17.47
C ASP A 650 -14.27 3.98 -17.89
N GLY A 651 -14.70 2.87 -18.49
CA GLY A 651 -15.97 2.64 -19.18
C GLY A 651 -17.21 2.58 -18.27
N GLU A 652 -17.56 3.71 -17.65
CA GLU A 652 -18.79 3.83 -16.85
C GLU A 652 -20.06 3.89 -17.72
N PRO A 653 -21.23 3.47 -17.20
CA PRO A 653 -22.50 3.67 -17.89
C PRO A 653 -22.73 5.15 -18.22
N GLY A 654 -22.99 5.44 -19.50
CA GLY A 654 -23.19 6.81 -19.98
C GLY A 654 -21.90 7.56 -20.29
N LEU A 655 -20.71 6.96 -20.19
CA LEU A 655 -19.46 7.60 -20.59
C LEU A 655 -19.47 7.97 -22.08
N GLY A 656 -19.15 9.24 -22.37
CA GLY A 656 -18.92 9.74 -23.73
C GLY A 656 -17.65 9.20 -24.40
N PRO A 657 -17.42 9.54 -25.68
CA PRO A 657 -16.32 8.96 -26.47
C PRO A 657 -14.94 9.52 -26.13
N VAL A 658 -14.82 10.54 -25.26
CA VAL A 658 -13.53 11.18 -24.93
C VAL A 658 -13.32 11.24 -23.43
N VAL A 659 -12.17 10.74 -22.97
CA VAL A 659 -11.65 10.87 -21.60
C VAL A 659 -10.34 11.64 -21.66
N SER A 660 -10.21 12.72 -20.88
CA SER A 660 -9.04 13.59 -20.90
C SER A 660 -8.38 13.65 -19.52
N SER A 661 -7.11 13.24 -19.41
CA SER A 661 -6.42 13.05 -18.14
C SER A 661 -5.12 13.84 -18.04
N LEU A 662 -5.09 14.83 -17.15
CA LEU A 662 -3.92 15.65 -16.83
C LEU A 662 -3.01 14.95 -15.82
N SER A 663 -1.69 15.03 -16.04
CA SER A 663 -0.65 14.53 -15.14
C SER A 663 0.15 15.67 -14.51
N LEU A 664 0.08 15.83 -13.18
CA LEU A 664 0.83 16.84 -12.42
C LEU A 664 1.80 16.20 -11.43
N GLY A 665 3.02 16.74 -11.27
CA GLY A 665 4.03 16.19 -10.37
C GLY A 665 4.95 15.16 -11.03
N SER A 666 5.34 14.12 -10.30
CA SER A 666 6.36 13.16 -10.75
C SER A 666 5.99 12.43 -12.04
N ALA A 667 7.00 12.04 -12.80
CA ALA A 667 6.84 11.19 -13.98
C ALA A 667 6.10 9.88 -13.67
N CYS A 668 5.42 9.36 -14.69
CA CYS A 668 4.57 8.20 -14.56
C CYS A 668 4.57 7.41 -15.87
N THR A 669 4.47 6.08 -15.80
CA THR A 669 4.22 5.25 -16.98
C THR A 669 2.77 4.81 -17.03
N MET A 670 2.07 5.17 -18.10
CA MET A 670 0.76 4.65 -18.45
C MET A 670 0.91 3.51 -19.47
N ARG A 671 0.13 2.45 -19.33
CA ARG A 671 0.24 1.23 -20.13
C ARG A 671 -1.14 0.80 -20.56
N PHE A 672 -1.33 0.50 -21.85
CA PHE A 672 -2.56 -0.07 -22.39
C PHE A 672 -2.31 -1.51 -22.79
N ARG A 673 -3.26 -2.38 -22.45
CA ARG A 673 -3.26 -3.77 -22.89
C ARG A 673 -4.62 -4.21 -23.39
N LEU A 674 -4.63 -5.18 -24.29
CA LEU A 674 -5.87 -5.81 -24.75
C LEU A 674 -6.50 -6.57 -23.57
N LYS A 675 -7.83 -6.42 -23.39
CA LYS A 675 -8.54 -7.15 -22.34
C LYS A 675 -8.51 -8.65 -22.64
N ARG A 676 -8.27 -9.46 -21.61
CA ARG A 676 -8.12 -10.92 -21.70
C ARG A 676 -9.24 -11.63 -22.46
N ARG A 677 -10.48 -11.12 -22.39
CA ARG A 677 -11.66 -11.67 -23.08
C ARG A 677 -11.59 -11.58 -24.60
N TYR A 678 -10.78 -10.68 -25.16
CA TYR A 678 -10.61 -10.52 -26.60
C TYR A 678 -9.35 -11.19 -27.14
N GLU A 679 -8.45 -11.69 -26.30
CA GLU A 679 -7.18 -12.32 -26.74
C GLU A 679 -7.42 -13.47 -27.75
N ALA A 680 -8.48 -14.26 -27.57
CA ALA A 680 -8.78 -15.36 -28.49
C ALA A 680 -9.27 -14.90 -29.87
N ALA A 681 -9.84 -13.70 -29.96
CA ALA A 681 -10.36 -13.14 -31.21
C ALA A 681 -9.27 -12.47 -32.07
N TYR A 682 -8.11 -12.19 -31.48
CA TYR A 682 -6.99 -11.49 -32.13
C TYR A 682 -5.67 -12.27 -31.93
N PRO A 683 -5.55 -13.49 -32.50
CA PRO A 683 -4.39 -14.38 -32.31
C PRO A 683 -3.07 -13.80 -32.82
N GLU A 684 -3.12 -12.81 -33.70
CA GLU A 684 -1.97 -12.06 -34.20
C GLU A 684 -1.25 -11.24 -33.11
N ILE A 685 -1.97 -10.84 -32.04
CA ILE A 685 -1.38 -10.21 -30.87
C ILE A 685 -0.85 -11.31 -29.96
N LYS A 686 0.47 -11.55 -30.02
CA LYS A 686 1.12 -12.59 -29.22
C LYS A 686 0.83 -12.38 -27.74
N ARG A 687 0.71 -13.49 -27.00
CA ARG A 687 0.45 -13.48 -25.55
C ARG A 687 1.54 -12.75 -24.74
N SER A 688 2.77 -12.72 -25.25
CA SER A 688 3.89 -11.96 -24.70
C SER A 688 3.81 -10.44 -24.95
N ASP A 689 2.88 -10.01 -25.81
CA ASP A 689 2.77 -8.67 -26.41
C ASP A 689 1.38 -8.05 -26.18
N THR A 690 0.64 -8.54 -25.18
CA THR A 690 -0.67 -7.99 -24.79
C THR A 690 -0.61 -6.51 -24.41
N LEU A 691 0.57 -6.01 -24.02
CA LEU A 691 0.87 -4.60 -23.82
C LEU A 691 1.09 -3.91 -25.16
N VAL A 692 0.06 -3.22 -25.65
CA VAL A 692 0.07 -2.63 -27.00
C VAL A 692 0.67 -1.22 -27.05
N LEU A 693 0.57 -0.46 -25.94
CA LEU A 693 1.06 0.92 -25.86
C LEU A 693 1.57 1.24 -24.46
N LYS A 694 2.73 1.89 -24.38
CA LYS A 694 3.32 2.40 -23.14
C LYS A 694 3.70 3.87 -23.32
N LEU A 695 3.08 4.74 -22.52
CA LEU A 695 3.27 6.19 -22.56
C LEU A 695 4.03 6.68 -21.32
N PRO A 696 5.19 7.32 -21.48
CA PRO A 696 5.85 8.06 -20.40
C PRO A 696 5.19 9.43 -20.24
N LEU A 697 4.46 9.61 -19.14
CA LEU A 697 3.79 10.86 -18.79
C LEU A 697 4.70 11.71 -17.91
N ARG A 698 4.90 12.97 -18.32
CA ARG A 698 5.66 13.97 -17.57
C ARG A 698 4.71 14.92 -16.85
N HIS A 699 5.29 15.88 -16.15
CA HIS A 699 4.53 16.98 -15.57
C HIS A 699 3.90 17.81 -16.70
N GLY A 700 2.60 18.08 -16.60
CA GLY A 700 1.83 18.86 -17.57
C GLY A 700 1.17 18.02 -18.66
N SER A 701 1.66 16.80 -18.95
CA SER A 701 1.10 15.98 -20.03
C SER A 701 -0.39 15.67 -19.83
N VAL A 702 -1.18 15.86 -20.88
CA VAL A 702 -2.59 15.46 -20.97
C VAL A 702 -2.70 14.25 -21.89
N VAL A 703 -3.31 13.17 -21.40
CA VAL A 703 -3.64 11.99 -22.20
C VAL A 703 -5.11 12.04 -22.57
N ILE A 704 -5.39 12.00 -23.87
CA ILE A 704 -6.76 11.97 -24.41
C ILE A 704 -7.00 10.58 -24.96
N GLN A 705 -7.97 9.89 -24.38
CA GLN A 705 -8.48 8.61 -24.84
C GLN A 705 -9.74 8.89 -25.68
N GLN A 706 -9.69 8.61 -26.97
CA GLN A 706 -10.76 8.89 -27.93
C GLN A 706 -11.31 7.59 -28.51
N GLY A 707 -12.64 7.54 -28.62
CA GLY A 707 -13.41 6.44 -29.18
C GLY A 707 -14.06 5.54 -28.12
N HIS A 708 -15.32 5.17 -28.34
CA HIS A 708 -16.04 4.27 -27.42
C HIS A 708 -15.41 2.87 -27.38
N ASP A 709 -14.85 2.43 -28.51
CA ASP A 709 -14.24 1.10 -28.63
C ASP A 709 -12.97 0.96 -27.78
N LEU A 710 -12.30 2.06 -27.44
CA LEU A 710 -11.07 2.01 -26.64
C LEU A 710 -11.33 1.41 -25.25
N GLN A 711 -12.36 1.89 -24.54
CA GLN A 711 -12.74 1.34 -23.23
C GLN A 711 -13.37 -0.05 -23.35
N LYS A 712 -13.93 -0.40 -24.51
CA LYS A 712 -14.48 -1.73 -24.77
C LYS A 712 -13.38 -2.78 -24.87
N PHE A 713 -12.34 -2.53 -25.67
CA PHE A 713 -11.29 -3.51 -26.01
C PHE A 713 -10.08 -3.46 -25.09
N PHE A 714 -9.67 -2.28 -24.61
CA PHE A 714 -8.43 -2.09 -23.88
C PHE A 714 -8.68 -1.73 -22.42
N GLU A 715 -7.73 -2.10 -21.59
CA GLU A 715 -7.61 -1.64 -20.21
C GLU A 715 -6.24 -0.99 -20.02
N HIS A 716 -6.14 -0.07 -19.07
CA HIS A 716 -4.94 0.69 -18.84
C HIS A 716 -4.50 0.67 -17.38
N SER A 717 -3.20 0.83 -17.16
CA SER A 717 -2.59 0.90 -15.83
C SER A 717 -1.64 2.07 -15.72
N VAL A 718 -1.40 2.53 -14.48
CA VAL A 718 -0.63 3.73 -14.18
C VAL A 718 0.37 3.40 -13.08
N THR A 719 1.67 3.61 -13.35
CA THR A 719 2.77 3.39 -12.41
C THR A 719 3.57 4.69 -12.22
N PRO A 720 3.26 5.48 -11.16
CA PRO A 720 3.99 6.68 -10.79
C PRO A 720 5.39 6.35 -10.26
N VAL A 721 6.35 7.27 -10.47
CA VAL A 721 7.67 7.22 -9.83
C VAL A 721 7.66 7.85 -8.44
N GLY A 722 6.78 8.82 -8.20
CA GLY A 722 6.67 9.52 -6.92
C GLY A 722 5.31 10.18 -6.72
N PHE A 723 5.30 11.27 -5.96
CA PHE A 723 4.09 12.05 -5.71
C PHE A 723 3.56 12.72 -6.98
N ARG A 724 2.30 12.45 -7.29
CA ARG A 724 1.60 13.07 -8.43
C ARG A 724 0.12 13.28 -8.15
N ILE A 725 -0.47 14.20 -8.90
CA ILE A 725 -1.92 14.41 -8.95
C ILE A 725 -2.33 14.15 -10.39
N ALA A 726 -3.24 13.22 -10.61
CA ALA A 726 -3.90 13.03 -11.89
C ALA A 726 -5.29 13.67 -11.81
N VAL A 727 -5.73 14.31 -12.89
CA VAL A 727 -7.09 14.87 -12.96
C VAL A 727 -7.72 14.44 -14.26
N THR A 728 -8.83 13.72 -14.19
CA THR A 728 -9.52 13.19 -15.36
C THR A 728 -10.83 13.93 -15.57
N ALA A 729 -11.08 14.45 -16.77
CA ALA A 729 -12.35 15.04 -17.18
C ALA A 729 -13.10 14.10 -18.11
N ARG A 730 -14.41 14.02 -17.92
CA ARG A 730 -15.33 13.17 -18.71
C ARG A 730 -16.63 13.91 -18.98
N ARG A 731 -17.36 13.41 -19.98
CA ARG A 731 -18.78 13.69 -20.13
C ARG A 731 -19.55 12.40 -19.86
N ILE A 732 -20.47 12.46 -18.91
CA ILE A 732 -21.30 11.33 -18.50
C ILE A 732 -22.77 11.69 -18.77
N ASP A 733 -23.47 10.83 -19.51
CA ASP A 733 -24.91 10.91 -19.70
C ASP A 733 -25.64 10.45 -18.43
N GLU A 734 -26.20 11.40 -17.69
CA GLU A 734 -26.92 11.17 -16.44
C GLU A 734 -28.13 10.24 -16.60
N SER A 735 -28.77 10.22 -17.77
CA SER A 735 -29.96 9.39 -18.01
C SER A 735 -29.63 7.90 -18.07
N ILE A 736 -28.42 7.57 -18.55
CA ILE A 736 -27.89 6.21 -18.59
C ILE A 736 -27.22 5.89 -17.25
N ASN A 737 -26.47 6.84 -16.69
CA ASN A 737 -25.78 6.67 -15.43
C ASN A 737 -26.73 6.49 -14.23
N SER A 738 -27.99 6.94 -14.31
CA SER A 738 -28.97 6.77 -13.22
C SER A 738 -29.70 5.41 -13.24
N ARG A 739 -29.60 4.65 -14.34
CA ARG A 739 -30.06 3.26 -14.41
C ARG A 739 -28.99 2.31 -13.86
#